data_AF-A0A2E8K1I9-F1
#
_entry.id   AF-A0A2E8K1I9-F1
#
_cell.length_a   1.000
_cell.length_b   1.000
_cell.length_c   1.000
_cell.angle_alpha   90.00
_cell.angle_beta   90.00
_cell.angle_gamma   90.00
#
_symmetry.space_group_name_H-M   'P 1'
#
loop_
_entity.id
_entity.type
_entity.pdbx_description
1 polymer ?
#
loop_
_entity_poly.entity_id
_entity_poly.type
_entity_poly.pdbx_seq_one_letter_code
_entity_poly.pdbx_strand_id
1 'polypeptide(L)'
;MFGSFIALQPPATLRAREDEHQEPRGTARRSTCFFEPFEPGNPTDMNLISQRFVLAILACAALPAVSAHADCLGDLDGDGAINGTDLGLMLGVWNTSDPVADLDGNGTVDGGDFGLLIAGWGPCPCGGQIEVDPLHDATTPGEPAVLELTEDALVTRFSDRARDRHAREDQFNAYDHWLPFYWEQRVAEIVIEDRVARGGDEVVFRFMTHDQLNPAEFRTFYASGGAVYYNNLSDYLNQGVELVQTIPSIEWPGETEYHYEATINQKSPENRPLEIGDRMEVELSQFLLAPRNGRSNYYGTAFLYVVGEGIVPWYARAFEEASTPEEAANASMDSHPLPDQARLGGLGTLPYQYSNEPEHRFKQTIGNLALASGHRFMHGRRLHHTNFLTGAHSEPDNPPLSDHAGDAGPSFLNTSCVACHVNNGRSLPPEVGSTIVQSVIRVAADEFGTPHPILGDSLQPFGAEPPSDALLRVEAEFYSSMSGIQNESCADVGGGQNVGFVDTGDWMEYLSQALLIKRPGTYRMDLRVASEVGGGRIDVTRIGSSSILGSVEVPNTGGWQAWSTISMNLQLEPGAYRFRLDAGIGQWNLNWFEVLDADAGSKTEGAAILAGWETTTGTYGDGTPYELRRPQLSFLGATPEHHALRNAQPLIGLGLLEAIDESTILALADPCDLDGDGISGRARLVPDPIDPDQNRLGRFTAKAGRATILEQLARALNRDMGVTTSIFPILDGESEPSAPEVSDDELALMNRYTSLLGVSARRNLLDEDALHGEVVFEAAGCASCHVAELTTGAHHPYAELRGQTIKPYTDLLLHDLGPGLADTMSEGDASGAEWRTSPLWNIGLTEGVAGGRAFLHDGRARTLEEAILWHGGEAEKSKEFFRNLPAEDRLALITFLESL
;
A
#
# COMPACT_ATOMS: atom_id res chain seq x y z
N MET A 1 27.68 8.98 56.36
CA MET A 1 28.57 9.23 57.53
C MET A 1 29.97 9.30 56.96
N PHE A 2 30.78 10.32 57.30
CA PHE A 2 31.85 10.86 56.42
C PHE A 2 31.29 11.43 55.09
N GLY A 3 31.86 12.48 54.47
CA GLY A 3 32.88 13.43 54.96
C GLY A 3 33.10 14.58 53.95
N SER A 4 32.99 15.84 54.38
CA SER A 4 32.96 17.04 53.50
C SER A 4 34.34 17.67 53.22
N PHE A 5 34.53 18.35 52.09
CA PHE A 5 35.51 19.45 51.94
C PHE A 5 35.19 20.45 50.79
N ILE A 6 35.13 21.76 51.13
CA ILE A 6 35.44 23.04 50.40
C ILE A 6 35.35 23.09 48.83
N ALA A 7 34.73 24.05 48.10
CA ALA A 7 34.03 25.36 48.27
C ALA A 7 34.74 26.67 47.76
N LEU A 8 34.08 27.40 46.83
CA LEU A 8 34.22 28.85 46.45
C LEU A 8 35.55 29.30 45.76
N GLN A 9 35.69 30.34 44.89
CA GLN A 9 34.80 31.29 44.15
C GLN A 9 35.58 31.95 42.94
N PRO A 10 34.95 32.76 42.03
CA PRO A 10 35.57 33.43 40.85
C PRO A 10 35.84 34.95 41.13
N PRO A 11 35.76 35.98 40.23
CA PRO A 11 35.89 36.10 38.74
C PRO A 11 36.80 37.27 38.24
N ALA A 12 37.02 37.41 36.91
CA ALA A 12 37.33 38.67 36.16
C ALA A 12 37.22 38.40 34.62
N THR A 13 36.85 39.26 33.64
CA THR A 13 36.44 40.69 33.45
C THR A 13 37.48 41.79 33.14
N LEU A 14 37.43 42.37 31.91
CA LEU A 14 37.76 43.74 31.39
C LEU A 14 37.98 43.66 29.83
N ARG A 15 37.26 44.38 28.94
CA ARG A 15 37.39 45.80 28.46
C ARG A 15 38.72 46.14 27.73
N ALA A 16 38.79 46.94 26.65
CA ALA A 16 37.82 47.54 25.69
C ALA A 16 38.59 48.33 24.56
N ARG A 17 37.87 49.01 23.64
CA ARG A 17 38.29 50.06 22.63
C ARG A 17 38.70 49.56 21.23
N GLU A 18 38.16 50.08 20.09
CA GLU A 18 38.04 51.46 19.51
C GLU A 18 39.41 51.91 18.91
N ASP A 19 39.66 52.19 17.61
CA ASP A 19 38.94 53.09 16.66
C ASP A 19 39.40 53.02 15.15
N GLU A 20 38.49 53.39 14.24
CA GLU A 20 38.58 54.23 13.00
C GLU A 20 39.50 54.05 11.74
N HIS A 21 38.87 54.24 10.56
CA HIS A 21 39.36 54.79 9.25
C HIS A 21 40.37 53.94 8.41
N GLN A 22 40.41 53.98 7.04
CA GLN A 22 40.04 55.03 6.06
C GLN A 22 39.78 54.46 4.62
N GLU A 23 39.04 55.17 3.75
CA GLU A 23 38.81 54.86 2.30
C GLU A 23 39.80 55.63 1.38
N PRO A 24 40.05 55.22 0.09
CA PRO A 24 39.34 55.88 -1.03
C PRO A 24 39.12 55.12 -2.38
N ARG A 25 37.90 55.24 -2.93
CA ARG A 25 37.44 55.43 -4.35
C ARG A 25 38.24 54.97 -5.60
N GLY A 26 37.53 54.48 -6.64
CA GLY A 26 38.19 54.16 -7.94
C GLY A 26 37.49 54.09 -9.33
N THR A 27 36.18 54.31 -9.55
CA THR A 27 35.50 54.44 -10.91
C THR A 27 35.55 53.25 -11.92
N ALA A 28 34.71 53.13 -12.98
CA ALA A 28 33.29 53.49 -13.25
C ALA A 28 32.83 53.01 -14.66
N ARG A 29 31.55 52.62 -14.86
CA ARG A 29 30.68 52.96 -16.02
C ARG A 29 29.24 52.38 -15.90
N ARG A 30 28.30 52.89 -16.70
CA ARG A 30 26.87 52.47 -16.83
C ARG A 30 26.48 52.37 -18.31
N SER A 31 25.56 51.46 -18.64
CA SER A 31 24.52 51.53 -19.71
C SER A 31 23.49 50.43 -19.37
N THR A 32 22.24 50.66 -18.95
CA THR A 32 21.05 51.24 -19.64
C THR A 32 20.53 50.44 -20.86
N CYS A 33 19.40 49.76 -20.67
CA CYS A 33 18.42 49.44 -21.71
C CYS A 33 17.01 49.84 -21.21
N PHE A 34 16.10 50.14 -22.13
CA PHE A 34 14.71 50.51 -21.90
C PHE A 34 13.78 49.33 -22.20
N PHE A 35 12.62 49.28 -21.56
CA PHE A 35 11.36 48.81 -22.16
C PHE A 35 10.20 49.68 -21.66
N GLU A 36 9.17 49.86 -22.49
CA GLU A 36 7.99 50.70 -22.21
C GLU A 36 6.80 49.85 -21.74
N PRO A 37 5.86 50.42 -20.95
CA PRO A 37 4.70 49.68 -20.43
C PRO A 37 3.60 49.50 -21.49
N PHE A 38 2.80 48.45 -21.33
CA PHE A 38 1.65 48.11 -22.19
C PHE A 38 0.35 48.19 -21.38
N GLU A 39 -0.67 48.88 -21.90
CA GLU A 39 -2.01 49.00 -21.29
C GLU A 39 -3.10 49.07 -22.41
N PRO A 40 -4.39 48.83 -22.09
CA PRO A 40 -5.16 47.84 -22.85
C PRO A 40 -6.19 48.39 -23.87
N GLY A 41 -6.65 47.49 -24.75
CA GLY A 41 -7.78 47.69 -25.65
C GLY A 41 -8.44 46.36 -26.06
N ASN A 42 -9.76 46.36 -26.24
CA ASN A 42 -10.61 45.17 -26.48
C ASN A 42 -11.78 45.56 -27.44
N PRO A 43 -12.66 44.64 -27.86
CA PRO A 43 -12.55 43.70 -29.00
C PRO A 43 -13.35 44.14 -30.25
N THR A 44 -13.15 43.48 -31.39
CA THR A 44 -14.24 43.19 -32.37
C THR A 44 -13.89 42.10 -33.41
N ASP A 45 -14.95 41.46 -33.92
CA ASP A 45 -15.10 40.65 -35.14
C ASP A 45 -14.20 39.41 -35.37
N MET A 46 -14.70 38.17 -35.50
CA MET A 46 -15.81 37.57 -36.29
C MET A 46 -15.40 36.92 -37.63
N ASN A 47 -14.86 35.70 -37.51
CA ASN A 47 -15.44 34.46 -38.08
C ASN A 47 -15.31 34.10 -39.60
N LEU A 48 -15.19 32.76 -39.80
CA LEU A 48 -15.64 31.93 -40.95
C LEU A 48 -14.81 31.79 -42.28
N ILE A 49 -14.60 30.49 -42.60
CA ILE A 49 -14.50 29.82 -43.94
C ILE A 49 -13.14 29.78 -44.67
N SER A 50 -12.70 28.66 -45.29
CA SER A 50 -12.86 27.20 -45.05
C SER A 50 -12.00 26.36 -46.04
N GLN A 51 -11.89 25.05 -45.80
CA GLN A 51 -11.55 23.94 -46.73
C GLN A 51 -10.15 23.85 -47.39
N ARG A 52 -9.44 22.74 -47.12
CA ARG A 52 -9.12 21.69 -48.12
C ARG A 52 -8.70 20.35 -47.48
N PHE A 53 -8.97 19.26 -48.20
CA PHE A 53 -9.01 17.85 -47.77
C PHE A 53 -8.98 16.95 -49.04
N VAL A 54 -8.59 15.67 -49.09
CA VAL A 54 -8.11 14.65 -48.12
C VAL A 54 -6.97 13.84 -48.80
N LEU A 55 -6.39 12.84 -48.10
CA LEU A 55 -5.55 11.72 -48.56
C LEU A 55 -4.03 11.98 -48.76
N ALA A 56 -3.12 11.06 -48.39
CA ALA A 56 -3.24 9.88 -47.51
C ALA A 56 -1.87 9.22 -47.14
N ILE A 57 -1.71 8.91 -45.84
CA ILE A 57 -1.17 7.66 -45.24
C ILE A 57 0.32 7.25 -45.51
N LEU A 58 0.92 6.62 -44.49
CA LEU A 58 2.17 5.82 -44.47
C LEU A 58 3.53 6.56 -44.50
N ALA A 59 3.90 7.07 -43.32
CA ALA A 59 5.13 6.67 -42.64
C ALA A 59 4.98 6.97 -41.13
N CYS A 60 5.05 5.95 -40.27
CA CYS A 60 5.09 6.15 -38.82
C CYS A 60 6.50 5.80 -38.33
N ALA A 61 7.11 6.74 -37.62
CA ALA A 61 8.33 6.55 -36.84
C ALA A 61 8.30 7.65 -35.76
N ALA A 62 7.61 7.35 -34.65
CA ALA A 62 7.73 8.17 -33.46
C ALA A 62 9.14 7.98 -32.91
N LEU A 63 9.87 9.07 -32.70
CA LEU A 63 11.00 9.07 -31.79
C LEU A 63 10.41 8.99 -30.37
N PRO A 64 10.86 8.08 -29.49
CA PRO A 64 10.41 8.07 -28.11
C PRO A 64 10.86 9.36 -27.40
N ALA A 65 10.13 9.73 -26.34
CA ALA A 65 10.62 10.74 -25.41
C ALA A 65 11.92 10.25 -24.76
N VAL A 66 12.87 11.17 -24.58
CA VAL A 66 14.24 10.84 -24.17
C VAL A 66 14.34 10.76 -22.65
N SER A 67 14.85 9.64 -22.12
CA SER A 67 15.19 9.51 -20.70
C SER A 67 16.47 10.28 -20.36
N ALA A 68 16.68 10.57 -19.08
CA ALA A 68 17.74 11.47 -18.60
C ALA A 68 19.18 10.89 -18.62
N HIS A 69 19.51 10.05 -19.61
CA HIS A 69 20.84 9.50 -19.87
C HIS A 69 21.34 9.70 -21.32
N ALA A 70 20.62 10.49 -22.14
CA ALA A 70 21.11 10.87 -23.46
C ALA A 70 22.21 11.96 -23.37
N ASP A 71 23.48 11.53 -23.36
CA ASP A 71 24.50 11.94 -24.34
C ASP A 71 25.91 11.40 -24.01
N CYS A 72 26.05 10.11 -23.64
CA CYS A 72 27.37 9.49 -23.44
C CYS A 72 27.54 8.10 -24.09
N LEU A 73 27.25 8.01 -25.39
CA LEU A 73 27.34 6.77 -26.19
C LEU A 73 28.70 6.04 -26.15
N GLY A 74 29.79 6.67 -25.72
CA GLY A 74 31.13 6.04 -25.68
C GLY A 74 31.59 5.61 -24.29
N ASP A 75 30.75 5.75 -23.27
CA ASP A 75 31.03 5.34 -21.88
C ASP A 75 30.67 3.84 -21.75
N LEU A 76 31.68 3.01 -21.47
CA LEU A 76 31.60 1.55 -21.55
C LEU A 76 31.82 0.85 -20.21
N ASP A 77 32.30 1.55 -19.18
CA ASP A 77 32.27 1.07 -17.79
C ASP A 77 31.33 1.84 -16.86
N GLY A 78 30.77 2.97 -17.31
CA GLY A 78 29.83 3.80 -16.56
C GLY A 78 30.50 4.78 -15.60
N ASP A 79 31.78 5.13 -15.81
CA ASP A 79 32.51 6.06 -14.92
C ASP A 79 32.14 7.55 -15.12
N GLY A 80 31.24 7.85 -16.05
CA GLY A 80 30.78 9.21 -16.33
C GLY A 80 31.76 10.03 -17.16
N ALA A 81 32.81 9.43 -17.73
CA ALA A 81 33.75 10.11 -18.60
C ALA A 81 34.38 9.22 -19.67
N ILE A 82 34.04 9.43 -20.95
CA ILE A 82 34.62 8.70 -22.08
C ILE A 82 36.14 8.91 -22.14
N ASN A 83 36.90 7.88 -21.76
CA ASN A 83 38.31 7.96 -21.45
C ASN A 83 39.16 6.76 -21.95
N GLY A 84 40.31 6.54 -21.31
CA GLY A 84 41.26 5.49 -21.67
C GLY A 84 40.81 4.08 -21.28
N THR A 85 39.87 3.94 -20.34
CA THR A 85 39.35 2.64 -19.89
C THR A 85 38.35 2.08 -20.90
N ASP A 86 37.42 2.89 -21.40
CA ASP A 86 36.46 2.56 -22.46
C ASP A 86 37.17 2.15 -23.74
N LEU A 87 38.20 2.91 -24.13
CA LEU A 87 39.04 2.56 -25.26
C LEU A 87 39.74 1.20 -25.04
N GLY A 88 40.08 0.86 -23.79
CA GLY A 88 40.58 -0.46 -23.41
C GLY A 88 39.53 -1.56 -23.57
N LEU A 89 38.28 -1.29 -23.20
CA LEU A 89 37.15 -2.21 -23.33
C LEU A 89 36.79 -2.47 -24.80
N MET A 90 36.56 -1.41 -25.58
CA MET A 90 36.27 -1.48 -27.02
C MET A 90 37.37 -2.22 -27.80
N LEU A 91 38.65 -1.96 -27.50
CA LEU A 91 39.77 -2.70 -28.11
C LEU A 91 39.85 -4.16 -27.64
N GLY A 92 39.27 -4.50 -26.48
CA GLY A 92 39.13 -5.86 -25.99
C GLY A 92 38.08 -6.69 -26.76
N VAL A 93 37.01 -6.04 -27.25
CA VAL A 93 35.91 -6.67 -28.01
C VAL A 93 35.94 -6.35 -29.52
N TRP A 94 37.09 -5.89 -30.03
CA TRP A 94 37.26 -5.48 -31.43
C TRP A 94 36.92 -6.58 -32.44
N ASN A 95 36.20 -6.23 -33.52
CA ASN A 95 35.72 -7.16 -34.55
C ASN A 95 34.85 -8.30 -33.95
N THR A 96 34.02 -7.97 -32.95
CA THR A 96 32.94 -8.84 -32.45
C THR A 96 31.60 -8.13 -32.61
N SER A 97 30.50 -8.85 -32.37
CA SER A 97 29.14 -8.27 -32.29
C SER A 97 28.75 -8.05 -30.82
N ASP A 98 29.62 -7.35 -30.07
CA ASP A 98 29.33 -6.97 -28.68
C ASP A 98 28.32 -5.81 -28.68
N PRO A 99 27.14 -5.95 -28.08
CA PRO A 99 26.05 -4.97 -28.20
C PRO A 99 26.27 -3.70 -27.36
N VAL A 100 27.29 -3.66 -26.50
CA VAL A 100 27.61 -2.48 -25.69
C VAL A 100 28.66 -1.61 -26.41
N ALA A 101 29.56 -2.22 -27.19
CA ALA A 101 30.60 -1.50 -27.94
C ALA A 101 30.27 -1.28 -29.44
N ASP A 102 29.16 -1.80 -29.97
CA ASP A 102 28.63 -1.57 -31.32
C ASP A 102 27.84 -0.26 -31.38
N LEU A 103 28.53 0.85 -31.14
CA LEU A 103 27.99 2.19 -30.92
C LEU A 103 27.24 2.80 -32.11
N ASP A 104 27.54 2.39 -33.34
CA ASP A 104 26.76 2.79 -34.53
C ASP A 104 25.67 1.79 -34.93
N GLY A 105 25.60 0.64 -34.23
CA GLY A 105 24.58 -0.39 -34.40
C GLY A 105 24.66 -1.17 -35.71
N ASN A 106 25.84 -1.22 -36.36
CA ASN A 106 26.02 -1.99 -37.60
C ASN A 106 26.08 -3.51 -37.38
N GLY A 107 26.29 -3.96 -36.14
CA GLY A 107 26.46 -5.36 -35.75
C GLY A 107 27.91 -5.81 -35.68
N THR A 108 28.88 -4.89 -35.64
CA THR A 108 30.33 -5.19 -35.55
C THR A 108 31.13 -4.00 -35.03
N VAL A 109 31.78 -4.19 -33.88
CA VAL A 109 32.71 -3.22 -33.26
C VAL A 109 33.92 -2.99 -34.17
N ASP A 110 33.99 -1.84 -34.85
CA ASP A 110 35.12 -1.45 -35.70
C ASP A 110 35.53 0.06 -35.61
N GLY A 111 36.11 0.60 -36.69
CA GLY A 111 36.51 2.00 -36.79
C GLY A 111 35.34 3.00 -36.83
N GLY A 112 34.11 2.55 -37.05
CA GLY A 112 32.90 3.36 -36.85
C GLY A 112 32.74 3.74 -35.38
N ASP A 113 32.70 2.73 -34.52
CA ASP A 113 32.45 2.85 -33.07
C ASP A 113 33.62 3.55 -32.36
N PHE A 114 34.85 3.22 -32.72
CA PHE A 114 36.03 3.98 -32.28
C PHE A 114 35.96 5.46 -32.71
N GLY A 115 35.32 5.74 -33.85
CA GLY A 115 35.04 7.10 -34.29
C GLY A 115 34.05 7.83 -33.37
N LEU A 116 33.04 7.13 -32.84
CA LEU A 116 32.04 7.66 -31.90
C LEU A 116 32.62 7.84 -30.49
N LEU A 117 33.33 6.83 -29.97
CA LEU A 117 34.00 6.90 -28.66
C LEU A 117 35.01 8.06 -28.62
N ILE A 118 35.86 8.21 -29.63
CA ILE A 118 36.80 9.34 -29.72
C ILE A 118 36.09 10.69 -29.95
N ALA A 119 34.87 10.71 -30.50
CA ALA A 119 34.10 11.94 -30.66
C ALA A 119 33.46 12.44 -29.35
N GLY A 120 33.16 11.53 -28.41
CA GLY A 120 32.63 11.86 -27.07
C GLY A 120 33.68 12.16 -26.01
N TRP A 121 34.97 11.94 -26.30
CA TRP A 121 36.07 11.92 -25.32
C TRP A 121 36.10 13.09 -24.31
N GLY A 122 35.84 12.78 -23.04
CA GLY A 122 35.72 13.72 -21.93
C GLY A 122 34.63 13.32 -20.93
N PRO A 123 34.43 14.10 -19.85
CA PRO A 123 33.31 13.89 -18.92
C PRO A 123 31.97 14.04 -19.64
N CYS A 124 31.02 13.17 -19.31
CA CYS A 124 29.68 13.15 -19.88
C CYS A 124 28.91 14.46 -19.63
N PRO A 125 28.03 14.90 -20.55
CA PRO A 125 27.22 16.08 -20.33
C PRO A 125 26.06 15.75 -19.37
N CYS A 126 26.25 16.00 -18.08
CA CYS A 126 25.16 15.89 -17.10
C CYS A 126 23.97 16.76 -17.51
N GLY A 127 22.77 16.16 -17.47
CA GLY A 127 21.57 16.70 -18.10
C GLY A 127 21.17 18.11 -17.63
N GLY A 128 20.38 18.79 -18.45
CA GLY A 128 19.71 20.03 -18.04
C GLY A 128 18.76 19.79 -16.86
N GLN A 129 18.37 20.88 -16.17
CA GLN A 129 17.43 20.79 -15.05
C GLN A 129 16.14 20.06 -15.48
N ILE A 130 15.79 19.01 -14.74
CA ILE A 130 14.55 18.26 -14.97
C ILE A 130 13.38 19.17 -14.56
N GLU A 131 12.64 19.67 -15.55
CA GLU A 131 11.41 20.43 -15.35
C GLU A 131 10.24 19.45 -15.20
N VAL A 132 9.49 19.57 -14.11
CA VAL A 132 8.40 18.65 -13.73
C VAL A 132 7.19 19.47 -13.30
N ASP A 133 6.00 19.10 -13.79
CA ASP A 133 4.76 19.75 -13.38
C ASP A 133 4.44 19.37 -11.92
N PRO A 134 4.43 20.34 -10.97
CA PRO A 134 4.26 20.04 -9.56
C PRO A 134 2.90 19.39 -9.32
N LEU A 135 2.87 18.32 -8.52
CA LEU A 135 1.63 17.61 -8.23
C LEU A 135 0.62 18.51 -7.49
N HIS A 136 1.11 19.39 -6.62
CA HIS A 136 0.31 20.35 -5.85
C HIS A 136 1.00 21.73 -5.79
N ASP A 137 0.21 22.79 -5.89
CA ASP A 137 0.69 24.17 -6.02
C ASP A 137 -0.21 25.19 -5.29
N ALA A 138 0.11 26.47 -5.40
CA ALA A 138 -0.67 27.56 -4.81
C ALA A 138 -2.09 27.76 -5.41
N THR A 139 -2.46 27.04 -6.46
CA THR A 139 -3.83 27.02 -7.04
C THR A 139 -4.64 25.78 -6.63
N THR A 140 -3.98 24.75 -6.10
CA THR A 140 -4.56 23.47 -5.69
C THR A 140 -5.60 23.68 -4.56
N PRO A 141 -6.85 23.19 -4.70
CA PRO A 141 -7.87 23.32 -3.67
C PRO A 141 -7.50 22.58 -2.37
N GLY A 142 -7.15 23.33 -1.33
CA GLY A 142 -6.74 22.80 -0.04
C GLY A 142 -7.81 22.88 1.05
N GLU A 143 -7.90 21.84 1.88
CA GLU A 143 -8.73 21.81 3.09
C GLU A 143 -8.24 22.79 4.18
N PRO A 144 -9.10 23.22 5.13
CA PRO A 144 -8.71 24.11 6.23
C PRO A 144 -7.59 23.54 7.10
N ALA A 145 -6.69 24.40 7.59
CA ALA A 145 -5.55 23.97 8.40
C ALA A 145 -5.98 23.27 9.70
N VAL A 146 -5.30 22.17 10.02
CA VAL A 146 -5.40 21.42 11.29
C VAL A 146 -5.04 22.29 12.48
N LEU A 147 -4.11 23.24 12.30
CA LEU A 147 -3.70 24.21 13.32
C LEU A 147 -3.66 25.61 12.69
N GLU A 148 -4.36 26.56 13.32
CA GLU A 148 -4.49 27.94 12.81
C GLU A 148 -4.40 28.96 13.96
N LEU A 149 -3.51 29.96 13.82
CA LEU A 149 -3.38 31.04 14.79
C LEU A 149 -4.26 32.24 14.38
N THR A 150 -5.45 32.34 14.96
CA THR A 150 -6.43 33.40 14.68
C THR A 150 -6.15 34.69 15.48
N GLU A 151 -7.05 35.68 15.46
CA GLU A 151 -6.89 36.88 16.31
C GLU A 151 -7.11 36.58 17.81
N ASP A 152 -8.07 35.70 18.13
CA ASP A 152 -8.56 35.46 19.50
C ASP A 152 -8.13 34.09 20.09
N ALA A 153 -7.80 33.09 19.25
CA ALA A 153 -7.36 31.77 19.70
C ALA A 153 -6.30 31.11 18.79
N LEU A 154 -5.50 30.20 19.34
CA LEU A 154 -4.92 29.10 18.57
C LEU A 154 -6.01 28.03 18.39
N VAL A 155 -6.35 27.70 17.15
CA VAL A 155 -7.44 26.78 16.81
C VAL A 155 -6.86 25.47 16.29
N THR A 156 -7.14 24.36 16.97
CA THR A 156 -6.82 22.99 16.51
C THR A 156 -8.08 22.29 16.00
N ARG A 157 -7.98 21.53 14.90
CA ARG A 157 -9.10 20.87 14.20
C ARG A 157 -8.77 19.41 13.90
N PHE A 158 -9.42 18.48 14.59
CA PHE A 158 -9.04 17.07 14.60
C PHE A 158 -10.27 16.13 14.64
N SER A 159 -10.18 14.97 13.99
CA SER A 159 -11.22 13.92 13.99
C SER A 159 -10.79 12.65 14.72
N ASP A 160 -11.64 12.14 15.61
CA ASP A 160 -11.43 10.91 16.38
C ASP A 160 -12.40 9.78 15.96
N ARG A 161 -12.02 8.53 16.25
CA ARG A 161 -12.80 7.31 16.05
C ARG A 161 -13.15 6.63 17.38
N ALA A 162 -14.25 5.88 17.38
CA ALA A 162 -14.57 4.97 18.48
C ALA A 162 -13.44 3.94 18.74
N ARG A 163 -13.14 3.74 20.03
CA ARG A 163 -12.20 2.76 20.60
C ARG A 163 -12.95 1.84 21.58
N ASP A 164 -12.39 0.67 21.89
CA ASP A 164 -13.04 -0.30 22.78
C ASP A 164 -12.60 -0.26 24.24
N ARG A 165 -11.41 0.29 24.49
CA ARG A 165 -10.75 0.47 25.78
C ARG A 165 -9.94 1.77 25.80
N HIS A 166 -9.34 2.09 26.95
CA HIS A 166 -8.34 3.15 27.01
C HIS A 166 -7.04 2.69 26.34
N ALA A 167 -6.24 3.63 25.82
CA ALA A 167 -4.95 3.39 25.17
C ALA A 167 -3.89 2.64 26.02
N ARG A 168 -4.15 2.42 27.31
CA ARG A 168 -3.20 1.97 28.35
C ARG A 168 -3.64 0.67 29.04
N GLU A 169 -4.64 -0.03 28.50
CA GLU A 169 -5.20 -1.27 29.06
C GLU A 169 -4.69 -2.51 28.30
N ASP A 170 -3.40 -2.81 28.42
CA ASP A 170 -2.72 -3.93 27.76
C ASP A 170 -3.39 -5.28 28.06
N GLN A 171 -3.92 -5.47 29.27
CA GLN A 171 -4.58 -6.71 29.70
C GLN A 171 -5.81 -7.13 28.87
N PHE A 172 -6.29 -6.28 27.96
CA PHE A 172 -7.43 -6.56 27.09
C PHE A 172 -7.08 -6.70 25.60
N ASN A 173 -5.93 -6.22 25.13
CA ASN A 173 -5.58 -6.12 23.70
C ASN A 173 -6.76 -5.58 22.85
N ALA A 174 -7.30 -4.39 23.21
CA ALA A 174 -8.63 -3.95 22.78
C ALA A 174 -8.77 -2.44 22.46
N TYR A 175 -7.76 -1.82 21.85
CA TYR A 175 -7.71 -0.39 21.53
C TYR A 175 -7.40 -0.09 20.06
N ASP A 176 -6.38 -0.72 19.47
CA ASP A 176 -5.99 -0.53 18.08
C ASP A 176 -6.84 -1.37 17.11
N HIS A 177 -7.58 -2.39 17.55
CA HIS A 177 -8.57 -3.05 16.70
C HIS A 177 -9.71 -2.13 16.22
N TRP A 178 -10.54 -2.68 15.32
CA TRP A 178 -11.60 -1.96 14.62
C TRP A 178 -12.98 -2.54 14.91
N LEU A 179 -13.92 -1.64 15.21
CA LEU A 179 -15.25 -1.99 15.73
C LEU A 179 -16.27 -2.17 14.62
N PRO A 180 -17.19 -3.15 14.70
CA PRO A 180 -18.26 -3.28 13.72
C PRO A 180 -19.04 -1.97 13.53
N PHE A 181 -19.35 -1.63 12.28
CA PHE A 181 -20.05 -0.41 11.89
C PHE A 181 -19.28 0.90 12.19
N TYR A 182 -17.94 0.89 12.16
CA TYR A 182 -17.07 2.05 12.44
C TYR A 182 -17.30 3.28 11.54
N TRP A 183 -17.90 3.10 10.36
CA TRP A 183 -18.27 4.16 9.41
C TRP A 183 -19.65 4.79 9.67
N GLU A 184 -20.36 4.39 10.72
CA GLU A 184 -21.63 5.03 11.11
C GLU A 184 -21.38 6.13 12.17
N GLN A 185 -22.20 6.17 13.21
CA GLN A 185 -22.23 7.20 14.25
C GLN A 185 -21.08 7.05 15.28
N ARG A 186 -19.85 6.83 14.79
CA ARG A 186 -18.65 6.45 15.58
C ARG A 186 -17.43 7.34 15.33
N VAL A 187 -17.66 8.47 14.65
CA VAL A 187 -16.68 9.52 14.42
C VAL A 187 -17.08 10.74 15.23
N ALA A 188 -16.09 11.39 15.84
CA ALA A 188 -16.25 12.65 16.54
C ALA A 188 -15.34 13.71 15.91
N GLU A 189 -15.90 14.87 15.61
CA GLU A 189 -15.20 16.00 15.00
C GLU A 189 -14.95 17.07 16.07
N ILE A 190 -13.69 17.43 16.32
CA ILE A 190 -13.25 18.23 17.46
C ILE A 190 -12.56 19.53 17.01
N VAL A 191 -13.04 20.67 17.51
CA VAL A 191 -12.40 21.99 17.39
C VAL A 191 -11.99 22.47 18.77
N ILE A 192 -10.72 22.81 18.94
CA ILE A 192 -10.15 23.29 20.21
C ILE A 192 -9.75 24.75 20.02
N GLU A 193 -10.41 25.68 20.71
CA GLU A 193 -10.05 27.10 20.75
C GLU A 193 -9.23 27.38 22.01
N ASP A 194 -7.90 27.42 21.88
CA ASP A 194 -7.00 27.86 22.94
C ASP A 194 -6.86 29.39 22.92
N ARG A 195 -7.55 30.05 23.84
CA ARG A 195 -7.50 31.51 24.03
C ARG A 195 -6.33 31.93 24.92
N VAL A 196 -5.77 31.03 25.73
CA VAL A 196 -4.56 31.25 26.54
C VAL A 196 -3.35 31.56 25.66
N ALA A 197 -3.24 30.88 24.51
CA ALA A 197 -2.27 31.16 23.45
C ALA A 197 -2.30 32.61 22.92
N ARG A 198 -3.40 33.34 23.16
CA ARG A 198 -3.62 34.75 22.76
C ARG A 198 -3.79 35.71 23.93
N GLY A 199 -3.59 35.25 25.17
CA GLY A 199 -3.69 36.06 26.39
C GLY A 199 -5.06 36.10 27.05
N GLY A 200 -5.98 35.23 26.65
CA GLY A 200 -7.16 34.84 27.45
C GLY A 200 -6.80 33.86 28.57
N ASP A 201 -7.81 33.27 29.19
CA ASP A 201 -7.70 32.43 30.39
C ASP A 201 -8.36 31.04 30.27
N GLU A 202 -8.80 30.65 29.07
CA GLU A 202 -9.52 29.40 28.82
C GLU A 202 -9.14 28.69 27.50
N VAL A 203 -9.39 27.39 27.46
CA VAL A 203 -9.39 26.54 26.26
C VAL A 203 -10.78 25.94 26.11
N VAL A 204 -11.44 26.17 24.97
CA VAL A 204 -12.80 25.72 24.69
C VAL A 204 -12.77 24.55 23.71
N PHE A 205 -13.32 23.41 24.12
CA PHE A 205 -13.51 22.22 23.29
C PHE A 205 -14.92 22.23 22.72
N ARG A 206 -15.03 22.30 21.40
CA ARG A 206 -16.27 22.08 20.65
C ARG A 206 -16.18 20.73 19.97
N PHE A 207 -17.24 19.93 20.02
CA PHE A 207 -17.24 18.67 19.28
C PHE A 207 -18.60 18.27 18.74
N MET A 208 -18.60 17.56 17.62
CA MET A 208 -19.78 17.08 16.90
C MET A 208 -19.79 15.54 16.85
N THR A 209 -20.95 14.93 17.08
CA THR A 209 -21.19 13.48 16.89
C THR A 209 -22.48 13.23 16.10
N HIS A 210 -22.54 12.11 15.37
CA HIS A 210 -23.71 11.71 14.56
C HIS A 210 -24.81 10.91 15.28
N ASP A 211 -24.62 10.58 16.57
CA ASP A 211 -25.71 10.22 17.51
C ASP A 211 -25.61 11.12 18.74
N GLN A 212 -26.69 11.21 19.51
CA GLN A 212 -26.67 11.98 20.75
C GLN A 212 -25.90 11.21 21.82
N LEU A 213 -24.90 11.82 22.45
CA LEU A 213 -24.25 11.22 23.61
C LEU A 213 -25.14 11.28 24.86
N ASN A 214 -25.24 10.16 25.58
CA ASN A 214 -25.80 10.09 26.92
C ASN A 214 -25.14 8.96 27.75
N PRO A 215 -24.18 9.29 28.64
CA PRO A 215 -23.72 10.63 28.96
C PRO A 215 -22.74 11.18 27.92
N ALA A 216 -22.71 12.50 27.73
CA ALA A 216 -21.62 13.16 27.03
C ALA A 216 -20.39 13.13 27.94
N GLU A 217 -19.50 12.16 27.71
CA GLU A 217 -18.34 11.89 28.56
C GLU A 217 -17.06 12.38 27.88
N PHE A 218 -16.37 13.27 28.59
CA PHE A 218 -15.17 13.96 28.14
C PHE A 218 -14.23 14.05 29.33
N ARG A 219 -12.99 13.60 29.16
CA ARG A 219 -12.01 13.48 30.26
C ARG A 219 -10.75 14.25 29.92
N THR A 220 -10.26 14.99 30.91
CA THR A 220 -9.12 15.90 30.80
C THR A 220 -8.18 15.63 31.98
N PHE A 221 -7.21 14.77 31.74
CA PHE A 221 -6.30 14.25 32.75
C PHE A 221 -5.04 15.12 32.86
N TYR A 222 -4.75 15.49 34.10
CA TYR A 222 -3.52 16.17 34.50
C TYR A 222 -2.81 15.34 35.57
N ALA A 223 -1.52 15.10 35.42
CA ALA A 223 -0.70 14.49 36.47
C ALA A 223 -0.03 15.58 37.33
N SER A 224 -0.29 15.56 38.64
CA SER A 224 0.64 16.15 39.60
C SER A 224 1.62 15.07 40.06
N GLY A 225 2.91 15.37 40.07
CA GLY A 225 3.99 14.35 40.16
C GLY A 225 3.78 13.28 41.22
N GLY A 226 3.66 12.01 40.77
CA GLY A 226 3.47 10.84 41.63
C GLY A 226 2.51 9.78 41.07
N ALA A 227 2.36 9.66 39.75
CA ALA A 227 1.43 8.73 39.06
C ALA A 227 -0.06 8.88 39.45
N VAL A 228 -0.45 10.01 40.06
CA VAL A 228 -1.86 10.32 40.34
C VAL A 228 -2.39 11.25 39.24
N TYR A 229 -3.30 10.74 38.43
CA TYR A 229 -4.08 11.52 37.48
C TYR A 229 -5.26 12.19 38.17
N TYR A 230 -5.48 13.46 37.86
CA TYR A 230 -6.64 14.23 38.26
C TYR A 230 -7.44 14.59 37.01
N ASN A 231 -8.69 14.14 36.95
CA ASN A 231 -9.59 14.55 35.88
C ASN A 231 -10.19 15.92 36.22
N ASN A 232 -10.14 16.86 35.29
CA ASN A 232 -10.66 18.21 35.48
C ASN A 232 -12.19 18.29 35.32
N LEU A 233 -12.81 17.33 34.61
CA LEU A 233 -14.25 17.35 34.31
C LEU A 233 -15.08 16.13 34.72
N SER A 234 -14.56 14.89 34.75
CA SER A 234 -15.43 13.70 35.01
C SER A 234 -14.82 12.58 35.87
N ASP A 235 -15.05 12.65 37.18
CA ASP A 235 -15.40 11.45 37.98
C ASP A 235 -16.92 11.13 37.87
N TYR A 236 -17.71 12.03 37.27
CA TYR A 236 -19.17 11.96 37.20
C TYR A 236 -19.72 12.30 35.81
N LEU A 237 -20.61 11.42 35.35
CA LEU A 237 -21.26 11.45 34.04
C LEU A 237 -21.99 12.78 33.74
N ASN A 238 -21.78 13.35 32.55
CA ASN A 238 -22.30 14.65 32.07
C ASN A 238 -21.79 15.92 32.80
N GLN A 239 -20.73 15.85 33.62
CA GLN A 239 -20.25 17.05 34.31
C GLN A 239 -19.38 17.94 33.40
N GLY A 240 -19.82 19.19 33.19
CA GLY A 240 -19.04 20.23 32.47
C GLY A 240 -19.06 20.17 30.94
N VAL A 241 -19.98 19.39 30.36
CA VAL A 241 -20.24 19.35 28.91
C VAL A 241 -21.70 19.79 28.65
N GLU A 242 -21.92 20.71 27.72
CA GLU A 242 -23.26 21.17 27.32
C GLU A 242 -23.55 20.82 25.84
N LEU A 243 -24.73 20.24 25.57
CA LEU A 243 -25.25 20.07 24.20
C LEU A 243 -25.81 21.42 23.73
N VAL A 244 -25.01 22.18 22.97
CA VAL A 244 -25.35 23.55 22.58
C VAL A 244 -26.23 23.62 21.32
N GLN A 245 -26.15 22.63 20.43
CA GLN A 245 -26.89 22.65 19.16
C GLN A 245 -27.19 21.25 18.63
N THR A 246 -28.27 21.12 17.85
CA THR A 246 -28.61 19.90 17.10
C THR A 246 -29.19 20.28 15.75
N ILE A 247 -28.61 19.78 14.66
CA ILE A 247 -29.01 20.10 13.27
C ILE A 247 -28.97 18.86 12.37
N PRO A 248 -29.77 18.79 11.29
CA PRO A 248 -29.56 17.80 10.24
C PRO A 248 -28.21 18.03 9.57
N SER A 249 -27.46 16.97 9.25
CA SER A 249 -26.18 17.16 8.56
C SER A 249 -26.38 17.62 7.12
N ILE A 250 -25.55 18.56 6.69
CA ILE A 250 -25.47 19.02 5.30
C ILE A 250 -24.50 18.13 4.51
N GLU A 251 -23.44 17.66 5.16
CA GLU A 251 -22.36 16.86 4.56
C GLU A 251 -22.70 15.37 4.47
N TRP A 252 -23.50 14.86 5.41
CA TRP A 252 -23.94 13.46 5.46
C TRP A 252 -25.48 13.36 5.45
N PRO A 253 -26.13 13.49 4.27
CA PRO A 253 -27.60 13.60 4.17
C PRO A 253 -28.36 12.42 4.78
N GLY A 254 -29.04 12.68 5.89
CA GLY A 254 -29.79 11.68 6.67
C GLY A 254 -29.27 11.51 8.09
N GLU A 255 -28.01 11.87 8.35
CA GLU A 255 -27.45 11.97 9.70
C GLU A 255 -27.90 13.25 10.42
N THR A 256 -27.78 13.25 11.75
CA THR A 256 -28.04 14.41 12.62
C THR A 256 -26.79 14.72 13.42
N GLU A 257 -26.37 15.97 13.41
CA GLU A 257 -25.19 16.45 14.12
C GLU A 257 -25.59 16.98 15.50
N TYR A 258 -24.96 16.43 16.54
CA TYR A 258 -25.10 16.86 17.93
C TYR A 258 -23.83 17.59 18.32
N HIS A 259 -23.94 18.91 18.56
CA HIS A 259 -22.83 19.81 18.79
C HIS A 259 -22.73 20.17 20.27
N TYR A 260 -21.56 19.91 20.86
CA TYR A 260 -21.27 20.06 22.29
C TYR A 260 -20.19 21.12 22.55
N GLU A 261 -20.20 21.70 23.75
CA GLU A 261 -19.16 22.59 24.27
C GLU A 261 -18.69 22.14 25.67
N ALA A 262 -17.38 22.19 25.93
CA ALA A 262 -16.76 21.99 27.23
C ALA A 262 -15.56 22.93 27.39
N THR A 263 -15.42 23.58 28.55
CA THR A 263 -14.43 24.66 28.75
C THR A 263 -13.50 24.39 29.92
N ILE A 264 -12.20 24.54 29.69
CA ILE A 264 -11.14 24.40 30.69
C ILE A 264 -10.47 25.75 30.92
N ASN A 265 -10.50 26.27 32.15
CA ASN A 265 -9.89 27.57 32.52
C ASN A 265 -8.97 27.49 33.76
N GLN A 266 -8.74 26.29 34.26
CA GLN A 266 -7.89 26.02 35.41
C GLN A 266 -7.19 24.66 35.25
N LYS A 267 -6.05 24.49 35.92
CA LYS A 267 -5.34 23.22 36.04
C LYS A 267 -5.69 22.54 37.37
N SER A 268 -6.14 21.29 37.29
CA SER A 268 -6.30 20.40 38.44
C SER A 268 -5.05 19.52 38.58
N PRO A 269 -4.54 19.19 39.78
CA PRO A 269 -5.02 19.58 41.10
C PRO A 269 -4.38 20.88 41.62
N GLU A 270 -3.52 21.57 40.86
CA GLU A 270 -2.87 22.80 41.34
C GLU A 270 -3.85 23.93 41.67
N ASN A 271 -5.07 23.89 41.12
CA ASN A 271 -6.13 24.90 41.27
C ASN A 271 -5.64 26.33 40.92
N ARG A 272 -4.85 26.43 39.85
CA ARG A 272 -4.40 27.69 39.23
C ARG A 272 -4.98 27.85 37.82
N PRO A 273 -5.01 29.07 37.23
CA PRO A 273 -5.33 29.25 35.82
C PRO A 273 -4.44 28.40 34.90
N LEU A 274 -4.88 28.18 33.66
CA LEU A 274 -4.02 27.58 32.62
C LEU A 274 -2.86 28.50 32.25
N GLU A 275 -1.71 27.90 31.91
CA GLU A 275 -0.50 28.59 31.47
C GLU A 275 0.02 27.93 30.17
N ILE A 276 0.64 28.72 29.27
CA ILE A 276 1.28 28.17 28.06
C ILE A 276 2.35 27.15 28.46
N GLY A 277 2.34 25.98 27.80
CA GLY A 277 3.14 24.81 28.14
C GLY A 277 2.49 23.84 29.12
N ASP A 278 1.27 24.10 29.59
CA ASP A 278 0.50 23.09 30.32
C ASP A 278 0.10 21.92 29.41
N ARG A 279 0.38 20.71 29.89
CA ARG A 279 -0.01 19.44 29.26
C ARG A 279 -1.35 18.95 29.80
N MET A 280 -2.15 18.34 28.93
CA MET A 280 -3.41 17.70 29.27
C MET A 280 -3.62 16.48 28.37
N GLU A 281 -3.77 15.29 28.95
CA GLU A 281 -4.24 14.10 28.22
C GLU A 281 -5.76 14.16 28.11
N VAL A 282 -6.28 13.98 26.90
CA VAL A 282 -7.70 14.13 26.58
C VAL A 282 -8.22 12.81 26.00
N GLU A 283 -9.39 12.38 26.45
CA GLU A 283 -10.15 11.29 25.84
C GLU A 283 -11.64 11.67 25.79
N LEU A 284 -12.29 11.40 24.66
CA LEU A 284 -13.69 11.71 24.40
C LEU A 284 -14.48 10.42 24.17
N SER A 285 -15.27 9.99 25.15
CA SER A 285 -15.96 8.69 25.06
C SER A 285 -17.32 8.84 24.38
N GLN A 286 -17.44 8.24 23.20
CA GLN A 286 -18.67 8.22 22.41
C GLN A 286 -19.70 7.25 23.01
N PHE A 287 -20.34 7.66 24.11
CA PHE A 287 -21.43 6.91 24.76
C PHE A 287 -22.79 7.29 24.13
N LEU A 288 -23.11 6.63 23.01
CA LEU A 288 -24.26 6.87 22.14
C LEU A 288 -25.60 6.49 22.82
N LEU A 289 -26.58 7.39 22.78
CA LEU A 289 -27.90 7.27 23.41
C LEU A 289 -28.78 6.21 22.71
N ALA A 290 -28.80 6.21 21.38
CA ALA A 290 -29.69 5.37 20.59
C ALA A 290 -29.06 4.89 19.26
N PRO A 291 -27.84 4.29 19.31
CA PRO A 291 -27.08 3.98 18.11
C PRO A 291 -27.81 3.03 17.16
N ARG A 292 -27.70 3.30 15.86
CA ARG A 292 -28.36 2.55 14.77
C ARG A 292 -28.05 1.05 14.80
N ASN A 293 -26.77 0.72 14.99
CA ASN A 293 -26.24 -0.64 15.13
C ASN A 293 -25.23 -0.70 16.28
N GLY A 294 -24.76 -1.89 16.66
CA GLY A 294 -23.69 -2.07 17.64
C GLY A 294 -24.14 -1.90 19.11
N ARG A 295 -23.35 -1.17 19.91
CA ARG A 295 -23.57 -0.96 21.36
C ARG A 295 -23.50 0.52 21.74
N SER A 296 -24.00 0.89 22.91
CA SER A 296 -24.01 2.28 23.39
C SER A 296 -22.63 2.85 23.75
N ASN A 297 -21.72 2.07 24.34
CA ASN A 297 -20.54 2.65 24.99
C ASN A 297 -19.26 2.43 24.19
N TYR A 298 -18.60 3.51 23.75
CA TYR A 298 -17.26 3.50 23.15
C TYR A 298 -16.32 4.50 23.83
N TYR A 299 -15.04 4.18 23.89
CA TYR A 299 -13.97 5.09 24.29
C TYR A 299 -13.55 5.94 23.07
N GLY A 300 -12.75 6.99 23.29
CA GLY A 300 -12.08 7.76 22.23
C GLY A 300 -10.59 7.40 22.12
N THR A 301 -9.89 8.03 21.19
CA THR A 301 -8.41 8.02 21.18
C THR A 301 -7.88 8.92 22.31
N ALA A 302 -6.93 8.42 23.08
CA ALA A 302 -6.21 9.26 24.04
C ALA A 302 -5.17 10.11 23.31
N PHE A 303 -5.32 11.45 23.37
CA PHE A 303 -4.41 12.40 22.73
C PHE A 303 -3.84 13.43 23.73
N LEU A 304 -2.66 13.96 23.43
CA LEU A 304 -1.99 14.95 24.28
C LEU A 304 -2.19 16.35 23.70
N TYR A 305 -2.82 17.23 24.46
CA TYR A 305 -2.89 18.66 24.17
C TYR A 305 -1.84 19.42 24.99
N VAL A 306 -1.20 20.41 24.37
CA VAL A 306 -0.28 21.34 25.02
C VAL A 306 -0.75 22.77 24.77
N VAL A 307 -1.04 23.49 25.84
CA VAL A 307 -1.56 24.87 25.80
C VAL A 307 -0.54 25.80 25.12
N GLY A 308 -0.95 26.48 24.06
CA GLY A 308 -0.11 27.31 23.20
C GLY A 308 0.61 26.59 22.05
N GLU A 309 0.46 25.27 21.91
CA GLU A 309 1.13 24.46 20.87
C GLU A 309 0.13 23.60 20.06
N GLY A 310 -0.88 23.00 20.70
CA GLY A 310 -1.91 22.19 20.03
C GLY A 310 -1.89 20.70 20.43
N ILE A 311 -2.38 19.83 19.54
CA ILE A 311 -2.25 18.37 19.70
C ILE A 311 -0.85 17.95 19.26
N VAL A 312 -0.21 17.07 20.04
CA VAL A 312 1.13 16.54 19.77
C VAL A 312 1.20 15.01 19.92
N PRO A 313 2.08 14.32 19.16
CA PRO A 313 2.37 12.91 19.40
C PRO A 313 2.97 12.72 20.80
N TRP A 314 2.70 11.58 21.45
CA TRP A 314 3.03 11.38 22.88
C TRP A 314 3.59 10.00 23.23
N TYR A 315 4.20 9.94 24.42
CA TYR A 315 4.75 8.73 25.04
C TYR A 315 4.74 8.87 26.58
N ALA A 316 4.77 7.74 27.28
CA ALA A 316 4.81 7.65 28.74
C ALA A 316 6.25 7.84 29.25
N ARG A 317 6.80 9.06 29.13
CA ARG A 317 8.24 9.35 29.25
C ARG A 317 8.95 8.65 30.42
N ALA A 318 8.40 8.68 31.63
CA ALA A 318 9.11 8.12 32.79
C ALA A 318 9.16 6.58 32.80
N PHE A 319 8.32 5.92 32.00
CA PHE A 319 8.34 4.48 31.75
C PHE A 319 9.37 4.15 30.65
N GLU A 320 9.35 4.89 29.54
CA GLU A 320 10.25 4.66 28.39
C GLU A 320 11.71 5.05 28.66
N GLU A 321 11.95 6.08 29.49
CA GLU A 321 13.30 6.52 29.87
C GLU A 321 13.82 5.87 31.17
N ALA A 322 13.14 4.83 31.67
CA ALA A 322 13.56 4.12 32.88
C ALA A 322 14.83 3.28 32.63
N SER A 323 15.82 3.38 33.52
CA SER A 323 17.10 2.66 33.38
C SER A 323 17.03 1.18 33.76
N THR A 324 15.91 0.73 34.35
CA THR A 324 15.69 -0.67 34.74
C THR A 324 14.21 -1.07 34.61
N PRO A 325 13.89 -2.37 34.42
CA PRO A 325 12.51 -2.84 34.45
C PRO A 325 11.79 -2.63 35.78
N GLU A 326 12.51 -2.54 36.91
CA GLU A 326 11.91 -2.22 38.22
C GLU A 326 11.53 -0.74 38.30
N GLU A 327 12.31 0.17 37.74
CA GLU A 327 11.94 1.58 37.61
C GLU A 327 10.76 1.75 36.64
N ALA A 328 10.78 1.10 35.47
CA ALA A 328 9.68 1.13 34.51
C ALA A 328 8.36 0.64 35.12
N ALA A 329 8.37 -0.50 35.81
CA ALA A 329 7.18 -1.06 36.46
C ALA A 329 6.62 -0.20 37.63
N ASN A 330 7.38 0.79 38.11
CA ASN A 330 6.95 1.76 39.12
C ASN A 330 6.84 3.20 38.56
N ALA A 331 6.96 3.38 37.25
CA ALA A 331 7.04 4.69 36.62
C ALA A 331 5.69 5.42 36.54
N SER A 332 5.76 6.74 36.36
CA SER A 332 4.59 7.54 36.02
C SER A 332 4.29 7.40 34.52
N MET A 333 3.12 6.87 34.18
CA MET A 333 2.70 6.72 32.78
C MET A 333 2.35 8.05 32.08
N ASP A 334 2.44 9.18 32.81
CA ASP A 334 2.05 10.53 32.38
C ASP A 334 2.58 10.94 31.00
N SER A 335 1.69 11.48 30.17
CA SER A 335 1.97 11.78 28.77
C SER A 335 2.85 13.02 28.59
N HIS A 336 3.89 12.83 27.81
CA HIS A 336 4.84 13.87 27.40
C HIS A 336 4.87 13.96 25.87
N PRO A 337 5.17 15.15 25.29
CA PRO A 337 5.36 15.28 23.86
C PRO A 337 6.53 14.40 23.40
N LEU A 338 6.30 13.59 22.37
CA LEU A 338 7.28 12.69 21.77
C LEU A 338 8.48 13.50 21.23
N PRO A 339 9.75 13.08 21.44
CA PRO A 339 10.92 13.79 20.93
C PRO A 339 11.00 13.82 19.39
N ASP A 340 11.56 14.87 18.80
CA ASP A 340 11.57 15.06 17.34
C ASP A 340 12.35 13.97 16.56
N GLN A 341 13.33 13.33 17.20
CA GLN A 341 14.06 12.17 16.65
C GLN A 341 13.18 10.90 16.54
N ALA A 342 12.00 10.90 17.14
CA ALA A 342 11.04 9.78 17.09
C ALA A 342 9.77 10.07 16.28
N ARG A 343 9.59 11.32 15.83
CA ARG A 343 8.45 11.79 15.03
C ARG A 343 8.59 11.37 13.56
N LEU A 344 8.54 10.06 13.29
CA LEU A 344 8.75 9.51 11.93
C LEU A 344 7.72 10.04 10.91
N GLY A 345 6.47 10.26 11.34
CA GLY A 345 5.41 10.89 10.55
C GLY A 345 5.15 12.37 10.91
N GLY A 346 6.15 13.09 11.42
CA GLY A 346 5.98 14.49 11.86
C GLY A 346 5.00 14.63 13.02
N LEU A 347 4.18 15.68 13.03
CA LEU A 347 3.11 15.86 14.03
C LEU A 347 1.99 14.81 13.87
N GLY A 348 1.89 14.15 12.71
CA GLY A 348 0.99 13.04 12.45
C GLY A 348 1.46 11.68 12.98
N THR A 349 2.61 11.61 13.64
CA THR A 349 3.15 10.36 14.21
C THR A 349 2.19 9.75 15.25
N LEU A 350 1.92 8.44 15.17
CA LEU A 350 1.15 7.73 16.19
C LEU A 350 1.93 7.66 17.52
N PRO A 351 1.29 7.92 18.68
CA PRO A 351 1.92 7.79 20.00
C PRO A 351 2.37 6.36 20.27
N TYR A 352 3.27 6.16 21.25
CA TYR A 352 3.76 4.83 21.62
C TYR A 352 2.64 3.81 21.88
N GLN A 353 2.89 2.53 21.58
CA GLN A 353 1.88 1.46 21.63
C GLN A 353 1.82 0.87 23.05
N TYR A 354 0.74 1.19 23.79
CA TYR A 354 0.54 0.78 25.19
C TYR A 354 -0.60 -0.23 25.41
N SER A 355 -1.23 -0.74 24.34
CA SER A 355 -2.33 -1.71 24.42
C SER A 355 -1.96 -3.12 23.94
N ASN A 356 -0.69 -3.32 23.54
CA ASN A 356 -0.11 -4.60 23.11
C ASN A 356 -0.80 -5.26 21.90
N GLU A 357 -1.21 -4.43 20.91
CA GLU A 357 -1.87 -4.86 19.65
C GLU A 357 -1.01 -4.55 18.41
N PRO A 358 0.10 -5.28 18.16
CA PRO A 358 0.97 -5.00 17.01
C PRO A 358 0.29 -5.26 15.65
N GLU A 359 -0.60 -6.26 15.54
CA GLU A 359 -1.26 -6.64 14.26
C GLU A 359 -2.04 -5.49 13.61
N HIS A 360 -2.75 -4.69 14.41
CA HIS A 360 -3.60 -3.63 13.89
C HIS A 360 -2.84 -2.33 13.61
N ARG A 361 -1.51 -2.31 13.81
CA ARG A 361 -0.78 -1.04 13.94
C ARG A 361 -0.71 -0.22 12.66
N PHE A 362 -0.60 -0.87 11.50
CA PHE A 362 -0.60 -0.20 10.19
C PHE A 362 -2.01 0.13 9.66
N LYS A 363 -3.06 -0.11 10.46
CA LYS A 363 -4.47 0.23 10.15
C LYS A 363 -4.96 1.51 10.82
N GLN A 364 -4.10 2.24 11.53
CA GLN A 364 -4.51 3.42 12.31
C GLN A 364 -4.51 4.70 11.47
N THR A 365 -5.40 5.63 11.81
CA THR A 365 -5.44 7.01 11.30
C THR A 365 -4.21 7.79 11.73
N ILE A 366 -3.69 8.65 10.86
CA ILE A 366 -2.65 9.64 11.20
C ILE A 366 -3.02 10.45 12.46
N GLY A 367 -2.06 10.73 13.34
CA GLY A 367 -2.28 11.25 14.70
C GLY A 367 -2.88 12.66 14.77
N ASN A 368 -2.89 13.39 13.65
CA ASN A 368 -3.40 14.75 13.49
C ASN A 368 -4.54 14.85 12.44
N LEU A 369 -5.24 13.74 12.17
CA LEU A 369 -6.33 13.60 11.19
C LEU A 369 -7.29 14.81 11.17
N ALA A 370 -7.45 15.46 10.02
CA ALA A 370 -8.27 16.66 9.89
C ALA A 370 -9.78 16.35 9.95
N LEU A 371 -10.58 17.38 10.25
CA LEU A 371 -12.05 17.28 10.33
C LEU A 371 -12.65 16.64 9.06
N ALA A 372 -12.34 17.22 7.90
CA ALA A 372 -12.79 16.75 6.59
C ALA A 372 -12.39 15.30 6.28
N SER A 373 -11.35 14.77 6.95
CA SER A 373 -10.88 13.40 6.78
C SER A 373 -11.60 12.38 7.65
N GLY A 374 -12.14 12.76 8.81
CA GLY A 374 -12.66 11.84 9.83
C GLY A 374 -13.62 10.77 9.31
N HIS A 375 -14.82 11.19 8.89
CA HIS A 375 -15.86 10.26 8.42
C HIS A 375 -15.50 9.66 7.04
N ARG A 376 -14.81 10.42 6.18
CA ARG A 376 -14.35 9.96 4.86
C ARG A 376 -13.35 8.80 4.94
N PHE A 377 -12.41 8.85 5.88
CA PHE A 377 -11.45 7.77 6.12
C PHE A 377 -12.17 6.46 6.46
N MET A 378 -13.27 6.51 7.22
CA MET A 378 -14.03 5.31 7.60
C MET A 378 -14.74 4.67 6.40
N HIS A 379 -15.34 5.46 5.51
CA HIS A 379 -15.94 4.92 4.27
C HIS A 379 -14.86 4.40 3.30
N GLY A 380 -13.74 5.10 3.16
CA GLY A 380 -12.58 4.65 2.38
C GLY A 380 -12.00 3.33 2.88
N ARG A 381 -11.89 3.18 4.21
CA ARG A 381 -11.50 1.91 4.85
C ARG A 381 -12.51 0.80 4.56
N ARG A 382 -13.82 1.09 4.62
CA ARG A 382 -14.87 0.10 4.32
C ARG A 382 -14.75 -0.44 2.90
N LEU A 383 -14.50 0.42 1.92
CA LEU A 383 -14.23 0.04 0.53
C LEU A 383 -12.96 -0.81 0.43
N HIS A 384 -11.84 -0.36 1.02
CA HIS A 384 -10.56 -1.08 1.02
C HIS A 384 -10.61 -2.47 1.68
N HIS A 385 -11.50 -2.65 2.66
CA HIS A 385 -11.77 -3.93 3.35
C HIS A 385 -12.91 -4.75 2.72
N THR A 386 -13.49 -4.31 1.60
CA THR A 386 -14.57 -5.05 0.90
C THR A 386 -14.00 -6.07 -0.09
N ASN A 387 -14.65 -7.22 -0.17
CA ASN A 387 -14.41 -8.26 -1.16
C ASN A 387 -15.29 -8.04 -2.40
N PHE A 388 -14.72 -7.58 -3.51
CA PHE A 388 -15.44 -7.14 -4.71
C PHE A 388 -16.15 -8.28 -5.48
N LEU A 389 -15.89 -9.55 -5.14
CA LEU A 389 -16.64 -10.68 -5.68
C LEU A 389 -17.94 -10.96 -4.90
N THR A 390 -18.01 -10.60 -3.62
CA THR A 390 -19.10 -11.03 -2.72
C THR A 390 -19.76 -9.90 -1.93
N GLY A 391 -19.20 -8.69 -2.01
CA GLY A 391 -19.50 -7.56 -1.12
C GLY A 391 -19.07 -7.78 0.34
N ALA A 392 -18.50 -8.93 0.71
CA ALA A 392 -18.21 -9.26 2.11
C ALA A 392 -17.08 -8.38 2.68
N HIS A 393 -17.27 -7.85 3.89
CA HIS A 393 -16.25 -7.09 4.60
C HIS A 393 -15.26 -8.03 5.30
N SER A 394 -13.96 -7.72 5.29
CA SER A 394 -12.90 -8.62 5.79
C SER A 394 -12.87 -8.82 7.31
N GLU A 395 -13.66 -8.06 8.07
CA GLU A 395 -13.72 -8.09 9.54
C GLU A 395 -15.13 -8.46 10.01
N PRO A 396 -15.28 -9.34 11.03
CA PRO A 396 -16.55 -9.95 11.42
C PRO A 396 -17.60 -8.94 11.88
N ASP A 397 -18.87 -9.40 11.95
CA ASP A 397 -20.07 -8.66 12.34
C ASP A 397 -20.42 -7.40 11.51
N ASN A 398 -19.57 -7.03 10.54
CA ASN A 398 -19.83 -5.97 9.56
C ASN A 398 -20.72 -6.51 8.41
N PRO A 399 -21.78 -5.78 8.01
CA PRO A 399 -22.60 -6.18 6.87
C PRO A 399 -21.83 -6.04 5.55
N PRO A 400 -22.14 -6.87 4.53
CA PRO A 400 -21.55 -6.71 3.22
C PRO A 400 -21.92 -5.35 2.60
N LEU A 401 -21.01 -4.80 1.80
CA LEU A 401 -21.29 -3.70 0.88
C LEU A 401 -21.81 -4.32 -0.43
N SER A 402 -23.12 -4.58 -0.46
CA SER A 402 -23.81 -5.29 -1.54
C SER A 402 -23.66 -4.68 -2.93
N ASP A 403 -23.34 -3.39 -2.97
CA ASP A 403 -23.36 -2.60 -4.19
C ASP A 403 -22.06 -2.82 -5.00
N HIS A 404 -21.01 -3.39 -4.38
CA HIS A 404 -19.80 -3.94 -5.02
C HIS A 404 -19.73 -5.48 -4.95
N ALA A 405 -20.87 -6.18 -5.04
CA ALA A 405 -20.92 -7.64 -5.00
C ALA A 405 -21.00 -8.22 -6.43
N GLY A 406 -19.83 -8.51 -7.02
CA GLY A 406 -19.70 -9.03 -8.38
C GLY A 406 -18.92 -8.12 -9.34
N ASP A 407 -18.32 -7.05 -8.81
CA ASP A 407 -17.52 -6.06 -9.53
C ASP A 407 -16.10 -6.57 -9.85
N ALA A 408 -15.63 -7.60 -9.14
CA ALA A 408 -14.36 -8.25 -9.44
C ALA A 408 -14.34 -8.82 -10.87
N GLY A 409 -13.24 -8.62 -11.58
CA GLY A 409 -13.19 -8.89 -13.03
C GLY A 409 -13.17 -10.37 -13.41
N PRO A 410 -13.37 -10.67 -14.70
CA PRO A 410 -13.36 -12.06 -15.20
C PRO A 410 -12.00 -12.76 -15.04
N SER A 411 -10.92 -11.99 -14.79
CA SER A 411 -9.59 -12.44 -14.37
C SER A 411 -9.11 -11.54 -13.23
N PHE A 412 -8.47 -12.10 -12.20
CA PHE A 412 -7.79 -11.34 -11.13
C PHE A 412 -6.68 -12.14 -10.42
N LEU A 413 -5.86 -11.43 -9.64
CA LEU A 413 -4.94 -11.99 -8.65
C LEU A 413 -5.63 -12.13 -7.28
N ASN A 414 -6.47 -11.16 -6.89
CA ASN A 414 -7.22 -11.24 -5.65
C ASN A 414 -8.53 -10.43 -5.69
N THR A 415 -9.34 -10.50 -4.63
CA THR A 415 -10.69 -9.90 -4.59
C THR A 415 -10.85 -8.78 -3.55
N SER A 416 -9.79 -8.43 -2.83
CA SER A 416 -9.76 -7.28 -1.90
C SER A 416 -8.31 -6.82 -1.68
N CYS A 417 -8.10 -5.53 -1.42
CA CYS A 417 -6.77 -4.96 -1.24
C CYS A 417 -6.01 -5.62 -0.05
N VAL A 418 -6.73 -5.86 1.05
CA VAL A 418 -6.20 -6.44 2.30
C VAL A 418 -5.79 -7.92 2.18
N ALA A 419 -6.18 -8.62 1.11
CA ALA A 419 -5.78 -10.01 0.89
C ALA A 419 -4.32 -10.14 0.40
N CYS A 420 -3.80 -9.11 -0.27
CA CYS A 420 -2.37 -8.96 -0.58
C CYS A 420 -1.66 -8.14 0.50
N HIS A 421 -2.23 -7.01 0.91
CA HIS A 421 -1.70 -6.15 1.97
C HIS A 421 -2.12 -6.65 3.36
N VAL A 422 -1.53 -7.76 3.80
CA VAL A 422 -1.81 -8.39 5.11
C VAL A 422 -1.65 -7.35 6.22
N ASN A 423 -2.77 -7.00 6.87
CA ASN A 423 -2.85 -5.97 7.91
C ASN A 423 -2.31 -4.58 7.51
N ASN A 424 -2.37 -4.21 6.22
CA ASN A 424 -1.72 -3.04 5.60
C ASN A 424 -0.17 -3.09 5.59
N GLY A 425 0.41 -4.24 5.95
CA GLY A 425 1.85 -4.54 5.91
C GLY A 425 2.30 -5.23 4.62
N ARG A 426 3.42 -5.94 4.72
CA ARG A 426 4.03 -6.69 3.61
C ARG A 426 3.35 -8.03 3.39
N SER A 427 3.33 -8.52 2.15
CA SER A 427 3.02 -9.93 1.90
C SER A 427 4.22 -10.83 2.23
N LEU A 428 3.93 -12.05 2.68
CA LEU A 428 4.92 -13.09 2.93
C LEU A 428 4.97 -14.06 1.73
N PRO A 429 6.15 -14.63 1.38
CA PRO A 429 6.22 -15.75 0.44
C PRO A 429 5.40 -16.96 0.97
N PRO A 430 4.68 -17.68 0.10
CA PRO A 430 3.89 -18.85 0.50
C PRO A 430 4.80 -20.07 0.82
N GLU A 431 4.20 -21.19 1.23
CA GLU A 431 4.94 -22.45 1.34
C GLU A 431 5.45 -22.94 -0.02
N VAL A 432 6.58 -23.67 -0.02
CA VAL A 432 7.15 -24.25 -1.24
C VAL A 432 6.19 -25.30 -1.81
N GLY A 433 5.84 -25.15 -3.09
CA GLY A 433 4.82 -25.93 -3.79
C GLY A 433 3.43 -25.27 -3.82
N SER A 434 3.23 -24.13 -3.15
CA SER A 434 1.98 -23.36 -3.19
C SER A 434 2.00 -22.22 -4.22
N THR A 435 0.81 -21.82 -4.66
CA THR A 435 0.59 -20.68 -5.54
C THR A 435 0.90 -19.36 -4.86
N ILE A 436 1.52 -18.43 -5.58
CA ILE A 436 1.77 -17.05 -5.16
C ILE A 436 0.51 -16.22 -5.46
N VAL A 437 -0.18 -15.77 -4.41
CA VAL A 437 -1.49 -15.08 -4.49
C VAL A 437 -1.57 -13.78 -3.67
N GLN A 438 -0.51 -13.46 -2.91
CA GLN A 438 -0.37 -12.24 -2.11
C GLN A 438 0.71 -11.30 -2.66
N SER A 439 1.33 -11.69 -3.77
CA SER A 439 2.38 -10.94 -4.46
C SER A 439 2.09 -10.98 -5.96
N VAL A 440 2.29 -9.86 -6.64
CA VAL A 440 2.06 -9.73 -8.08
C VAL A 440 3.21 -10.39 -8.83
N ILE A 441 2.90 -11.10 -9.92
CA ILE A 441 3.88 -11.52 -10.92
C ILE A 441 3.68 -10.62 -12.13
N ARG A 442 4.56 -9.64 -12.29
CA ARG A 442 4.64 -8.84 -13.52
C ARG A 442 5.18 -9.72 -14.64
N VAL A 443 4.67 -9.52 -15.85
CA VAL A 443 5.03 -10.29 -17.05
C VAL A 443 5.24 -9.35 -18.23
N ALA A 444 6.05 -9.76 -19.20
CA ALA A 444 6.31 -8.99 -20.41
C ALA A 444 6.49 -9.89 -21.65
N ALA A 445 6.37 -9.29 -22.82
CA ALA A 445 6.69 -9.89 -24.11
C ALA A 445 8.20 -9.90 -24.42
N ASP A 446 8.96 -9.00 -23.77
CA ASP A 446 10.38 -8.75 -23.99
C ASP A 446 11.06 -8.20 -22.72
N GLU A 447 12.38 -8.02 -22.79
CA GLU A 447 13.21 -7.46 -21.72
C GLU A 447 12.94 -5.97 -21.43
N PHE A 448 12.22 -5.27 -22.31
CA PHE A 448 11.87 -3.84 -22.18
C PHE A 448 10.54 -3.61 -21.45
N GLY A 449 9.91 -4.68 -20.96
CA GLY A 449 8.66 -4.60 -20.21
C GLY A 449 7.43 -4.35 -21.08
N THR A 450 7.49 -4.61 -22.40
CA THR A 450 6.31 -4.52 -23.28
C THR A 450 5.21 -5.47 -22.78
N PRO A 451 3.93 -5.04 -22.68
CA PRO A 451 2.85 -5.91 -22.20
C PRO A 451 2.74 -7.22 -22.99
N HIS A 452 2.57 -8.34 -22.28
CA HIS A 452 2.53 -9.66 -22.90
C HIS A 452 1.21 -9.87 -23.67
N PRO A 453 1.24 -10.28 -24.96
CA PRO A 453 0.06 -10.27 -25.85
C PRO A 453 -1.08 -11.25 -25.49
N ILE A 454 -0.92 -12.01 -24.40
CA ILE A 454 -1.93 -12.94 -23.84
C ILE A 454 -2.11 -12.73 -22.32
N LEU A 455 -1.16 -12.10 -21.62
CA LEU A 455 -1.08 -12.05 -20.14
C LEU A 455 -1.00 -10.62 -19.58
N GLY A 456 -1.17 -9.60 -20.43
CA GLY A 456 -1.18 -8.20 -20.01
C GLY A 456 0.12 -7.73 -19.35
N ASP A 457 -0.03 -6.96 -18.27
CA ASP A 457 1.06 -6.47 -17.42
C ASP A 457 1.39 -7.42 -16.24
N SER A 458 0.41 -8.22 -15.80
CA SER A 458 0.40 -9.01 -14.57
C SER A 458 -0.32 -10.35 -14.77
N LEU A 459 0.26 -11.46 -14.29
CA LEU A 459 -0.37 -12.78 -14.36
C LEU A 459 -1.59 -12.90 -13.42
N GLN A 460 -2.75 -13.28 -13.97
CA GLN A 460 -4.02 -13.44 -13.25
C GLN A 460 -4.36 -14.93 -12.98
N PRO A 461 -4.09 -15.48 -11.78
CA PRO A 461 -4.33 -16.88 -11.46
C PRO A 461 -5.80 -17.28 -11.22
N PHE A 462 -6.72 -16.34 -11.11
CA PHE A 462 -8.14 -16.58 -10.81
C PHE A 462 -9.07 -15.80 -11.76
N GLY A 463 -10.38 -16.02 -11.64
CA GLY A 463 -11.43 -15.21 -12.22
C GLY A 463 -12.64 -15.12 -11.28
N ALA A 464 -13.55 -14.17 -11.53
CA ALA A 464 -14.74 -13.95 -10.70
C ALA A 464 -15.77 -15.09 -10.76
N GLU A 465 -15.92 -15.73 -11.91
CA GLU A 465 -16.55 -17.05 -11.94
C GLU A 465 -15.62 -18.05 -11.22
N PRO A 466 -16.11 -18.83 -10.24
CA PRO A 466 -15.38 -19.99 -9.72
C PRO A 466 -15.05 -20.99 -10.84
N PRO A 467 -14.54 -22.21 -10.56
CA PRO A 467 -14.69 -23.34 -11.48
C PRO A 467 -16.17 -23.82 -11.50
N SER A 468 -17.09 -22.89 -11.74
CA SER A 468 -18.54 -23.00 -11.76
C SER A 468 -19.08 -21.94 -12.75
N ASP A 469 -20.35 -21.97 -13.18
CA ASP A 469 -21.38 -22.90 -12.75
C ASP A 469 -21.80 -23.92 -13.80
N ALA A 470 -22.34 -25.02 -13.29
CA ALA A 470 -23.11 -25.91 -14.12
C ALA A 470 -24.32 -25.15 -14.65
N LEU A 471 -24.36 -24.95 -15.98
CA LEU A 471 -25.49 -24.38 -16.71
C LEU A 471 -26.83 -25.09 -16.38
N LEU A 472 -26.74 -26.32 -15.88
CA LEU A 472 -27.79 -27.03 -15.18
C LEU A 472 -27.19 -28.02 -14.17
N ARG A 473 -27.53 -27.88 -12.88
CA ARG A 473 -27.36 -28.89 -11.83
C ARG A 473 -28.71 -29.49 -11.44
N VAL A 474 -28.77 -30.82 -11.21
CA VAL A 474 -30.01 -31.54 -10.89
C VAL A 474 -29.74 -32.66 -9.88
N GLU A 475 -30.42 -32.59 -8.73
CA GLU A 475 -30.52 -33.71 -7.78
C GLU A 475 -31.31 -34.87 -8.41
N ALA A 476 -30.81 -36.09 -8.29
CA ALA A 476 -31.24 -37.22 -9.12
C ALA A 476 -32.71 -37.60 -8.91
N GLU A 477 -33.27 -37.40 -7.71
CA GLU A 477 -34.69 -37.63 -7.43
C GLU A 477 -35.65 -36.68 -8.18
N PHE A 478 -35.15 -35.60 -8.81
CA PHE A 478 -35.98 -34.65 -9.56
C PHE A 478 -36.27 -35.09 -11.01
N TYR A 479 -36.20 -36.39 -11.29
CA TYR A 479 -36.66 -36.96 -12.55
C TYR A 479 -38.16 -36.69 -12.78
N SER A 480 -38.54 -36.45 -14.03
CA SER A 480 -39.93 -36.26 -14.45
C SER A 480 -40.60 -37.57 -14.89
N SER A 481 -39.81 -38.59 -15.24
CA SER A 481 -40.23 -39.96 -15.56
C SER A 481 -39.04 -40.91 -15.36
N MET A 482 -39.29 -42.18 -15.07
CA MET A 482 -38.24 -43.20 -14.87
C MET A 482 -38.73 -44.62 -15.15
N SER A 483 -37.80 -45.58 -15.14
CA SER A 483 -38.06 -47.02 -15.09
C SER A 483 -37.09 -47.72 -14.15
N GLY A 484 -37.61 -48.65 -13.34
CA GLY A 484 -36.87 -49.61 -12.49
C GLY A 484 -36.27 -49.05 -11.19
N ILE A 485 -35.71 -47.83 -11.26
CA ILE A 485 -35.01 -47.20 -10.14
C ILE A 485 -35.89 -46.90 -8.92
N GLN A 486 -35.26 -46.70 -7.76
CA GLN A 486 -35.90 -46.29 -6.51
C GLN A 486 -35.11 -45.18 -5.82
N ASN A 487 -35.78 -44.37 -5.00
CA ASN A 487 -35.12 -43.38 -4.15
C ASN A 487 -34.79 -43.97 -2.77
N GLU A 488 -33.66 -43.57 -2.20
CA GLU A 488 -33.29 -43.83 -0.81
C GLU A 488 -32.72 -42.57 -0.13
N SER A 489 -32.40 -42.63 1.17
CA SER A 489 -31.81 -41.51 1.90
C SER A 489 -30.31 -41.38 1.59
N CYS A 490 -29.87 -40.20 1.17
CA CYS A 490 -28.47 -39.95 0.84
C CYS A 490 -27.62 -39.67 2.08
N ALA A 491 -26.43 -40.25 2.13
CA ALA A 491 -25.41 -40.04 3.17
C ALA A 491 -24.21 -39.18 2.68
N ASP A 492 -24.32 -38.57 1.50
CA ASP A 492 -23.33 -37.62 0.97
C ASP A 492 -23.37 -36.27 1.72
N VAL A 493 -22.40 -35.39 1.42
CA VAL A 493 -22.42 -34.00 1.90
C VAL A 493 -23.68 -33.29 1.37
N GLY A 494 -24.51 -32.82 2.29
CA GLY A 494 -25.83 -32.20 2.01
C GLY A 494 -27.02 -33.06 2.44
N GLY A 495 -26.86 -34.40 2.51
CA GLY A 495 -27.99 -35.32 2.76
C GLY A 495 -28.97 -35.34 1.59
N GLY A 496 -30.28 -35.39 1.88
CA GLY A 496 -31.34 -35.44 0.86
C GLY A 496 -31.80 -36.87 0.53
N GLN A 497 -32.28 -37.09 -0.69
CA GLN A 497 -32.42 -38.43 -1.26
C GLN A 497 -31.33 -38.67 -2.30
N ASN A 498 -31.21 -39.91 -2.77
CA ASN A 498 -30.48 -40.23 -3.99
C ASN A 498 -31.27 -41.27 -4.77
N VAL A 499 -30.96 -41.40 -6.06
CA VAL A 499 -31.42 -42.52 -6.88
C VAL A 499 -30.52 -43.73 -6.65
N GLY A 500 -31.12 -44.90 -6.57
CA GLY A 500 -30.44 -46.18 -6.40
C GLY A 500 -31.28 -47.37 -6.89
N PHE A 501 -30.82 -48.57 -6.55
CA PHE A 501 -31.38 -49.85 -7.05
C PHE A 501 -31.37 -49.95 -8.58
N VAL A 502 -30.41 -49.30 -9.26
CA VAL A 502 -30.38 -49.17 -10.71
C VAL A 502 -29.85 -50.46 -11.38
N ASP A 503 -30.69 -51.14 -12.15
CA ASP A 503 -30.31 -52.31 -12.94
C ASP A 503 -30.03 -51.97 -14.42
N THR A 504 -29.37 -52.89 -15.13
CA THR A 504 -29.01 -52.68 -16.54
C THR A 504 -30.25 -52.58 -17.44
N GLY A 505 -30.45 -51.42 -18.06
CA GLY A 505 -31.63 -51.09 -18.87
C GLY A 505 -32.63 -50.15 -18.21
N ASP A 506 -32.42 -49.79 -16.93
CA ASP A 506 -33.18 -48.74 -16.24
C ASP A 506 -32.81 -47.33 -16.74
N TRP A 507 -33.64 -46.34 -16.45
CA TRP A 507 -33.44 -44.98 -16.95
C TRP A 507 -34.26 -43.94 -16.18
N MET A 508 -33.87 -42.67 -16.35
CA MET A 508 -34.51 -41.50 -15.75
C MET A 508 -34.48 -40.30 -16.71
N GLU A 509 -35.60 -39.57 -16.81
CA GLU A 509 -35.83 -38.47 -17.77
C GLU A 509 -36.17 -37.16 -17.06
N TYR A 510 -35.40 -36.10 -17.32
CA TYR A 510 -35.55 -34.79 -16.70
C TYR A 510 -36.22 -33.81 -17.68
N LEU A 511 -37.57 -33.84 -17.73
CA LEU A 511 -38.38 -33.03 -18.65
C LEU A 511 -38.57 -31.58 -18.20
N SER A 512 -38.62 -31.36 -16.88
CA SER A 512 -38.69 -30.04 -16.25
C SER A 512 -37.38 -29.25 -16.40
N GLN A 513 -36.25 -29.96 -16.34
CA GLN A 513 -34.91 -29.38 -16.31
C GLN A 513 -34.35 -29.18 -17.72
N ALA A 514 -34.59 -27.99 -18.27
CA ALA A 514 -34.26 -27.66 -19.65
C ALA A 514 -33.00 -26.78 -19.75
N LEU A 515 -31.88 -27.38 -20.15
CA LEU A 515 -30.63 -26.67 -20.40
C LEU A 515 -30.66 -25.95 -21.77
N LEU A 516 -30.34 -24.66 -21.80
CA LEU A 516 -30.21 -23.88 -23.05
C LEU A 516 -28.74 -23.74 -23.47
N ILE A 517 -28.33 -24.50 -24.48
CA ILE A 517 -27.02 -24.37 -25.13
C ILE A 517 -27.05 -23.19 -26.10
N LYS A 518 -26.12 -22.24 -25.95
CA LYS A 518 -26.06 -20.99 -26.73
C LYS A 518 -25.11 -21.05 -27.93
N ARG A 519 -24.06 -21.88 -27.86
CA ARG A 519 -22.98 -22.03 -28.85
C ARG A 519 -22.73 -23.52 -29.11
N PRO A 520 -22.23 -23.94 -30.29
CA PRO A 520 -21.67 -25.27 -30.43
C PRO A 520 -20.37 -25.36 -29.62
N GLY A 521 -20.14 -26.47 -28.93
CA GLY A 521 -18.98 -26.60 -28.04
C GLY A 521 -18.90 -27.94 -27.32
N THR A 522 -17.87 -28.07 -26.50
CA THR A 522 -17.65 -29.19 -25.58
C THR A 522 -18.22 -28.85 -24.21
N TYR A 523 -19.00 -29.75 -23.62
CA TYR A 523 -19.64 -29.55 -22.32
C TYR A 523 -19.24 -30.69 -21.39
N ARG A 524 -18.84 -30.39 -20.15
CA ARG A 524 -18.51 -31.42 -19.15
C ARG A 524 -19.79 -31.76 -18.39
N MET A 525 -20.15 -33.03 -18.30
CA MET A 525 -21.16 -33.49 -17.34
C MET A 525 -20.46 -34.24 -16.21
N ASP A 526 -20.62 -33.73 -15.00
CA ASP A 526 -20.14 -34.35 -13.77
C ASP A 526 -21.31 -35.05 -13.06
N LEU A 527 -21.05 -36.22 -12.48
CA LEU A 527 -22.04 -37.09 -11.86
C LEU A 527 -21.53 -37.59 -10.51
N ARG A 528 -22.33 -37.39 -9.48
CA ARG A 528 -22.01 -37.79 -8.10
C ARG A 528 -22.56 -39.18 -7.84
N VAL A 529 -21.69 -40.18 -7.85
CA VAL A 529 -22.03 -41.59 -7.92
C VAL A 529 -21.48 -42.40 -6.75
N ALA A 530 -22.11 -43.55 -6.49
CA ALA A 530 -21.64 -44.55 -5.53
C ALA A 530 -21.88 -45.97 -6.06
N SER A 531 -20.97 -46.92 -5.76
CA SER A 531 -21.11 -48.34 -6.10
C SER A 531 -20.21 -49.20 -5.21
N GLU A 532 -20.76 -50.28 -4.64
CA GLU A 532 -19.98 -51.29 -3.89
C GLU A 532 -19.18 -52.22 -4.81
N VAL A 533 -19.57 -52.35 -6.08
CA VAL A 533 -18.99 -53.33 -7.03
C VAL A 533 -18.19 -52.69 -8.15
N GLY A 534 -18.63 -51.54 -8.67
CA GLY A 534 -18.07 -50.89 -9.86
C GLY A 534 -18.36 -51.64 -11.17
N GLY A 535 -17.95 -51.05 -12.29
CA GLY A 535 -18.17 -51.62 -13.63
C GLY A 535 -19.58 -51.38 -14.20
N GLY A 536 -20.30 -50.40 -13.64
CA GLY A 536 -21.51 -49.84 -14.25
C GLY A 536 -21.18 -48.83 -15.34
N ARG A 537 -22.17 -48.44 -16.16
CA ARG A 537 -22.01 -47.38 -17.16
C ARG A 537 -23.29 -46.56 -17.29
N ILE A 538 -23.13 -45.24 -17.27
CA ILE A 538 -24.18 -44.26 -17.54
C ILE A 538 -24.03 -43.81 -18.99
N ASP A 539 -25.09 -43.97 -19.80
CA ASP A 539 -25.19 -43.44 -21.16
C ASP A 539 -26.18 -42.26 -21.15
N VAL A 540 -25.86 -41.16 -21.82
CA VAL A 540 -26.69 -39.94 -21.79
C VAL A 540 -27.30 -39.65 -23.14
N THR A 541 -28.62 -39.45 -23.19
CA THR A 541 -29.36 -39.15 -24.42
C THR A 541 -30.17 -37.86 -24.30
N ARG A 542 -30.48 -37.23 -25.45
CA ARG A 542 -31.44 -36.12 -25.52
C ARG A 542 -32.85 -36.69 -25.67
N ILE A 543 -33.78 -36.32 -24.78
CA ILE A 543 -35.17 -36.78 -24.88
C ILE A 543 -35.75 -36.43 -26.26
N GLY A 544 -36.31 -37.44 -26.93
CA GLY A 544 -36.79 -37.34 -28.32
C GLY A 544 -35.77 -37.73 -29.40
N SER A 545 -34.54 -38.08 -29.02
CA SER A 545 -33.51 -38.69 -29.90
C SER A 545 -33.10 -40.07 -29.38
N SER A 546 -32.58 -40.92 -30.26
CA SER A 546 -31.92 -42.19 -29.91
C SER A 546 -30.39 -42.11 -30.00
N SER A 547 -29.83 -40.89 -30.04
CA SER A 547 -28.40 -40.62 -30.08
C SER A 547 -27.82 -40.42 -28.67
N ILE A 548 -26.81 -41.21 -28.31
CA ILE A 548 -25.98 -40.98 -27.13
C ILE A 548 -25.14 -39.72 -27.36
N LEU A 549 -25.12 -38.83 -26.37
CA LEU A 549 -24.34 -37.59 -26.33
C LEU A 549 -22.97 -37.79 -25.66
N GLY A 550 -22.88 -38.74 -24.74
CA GLY A 550 -21.68 -39.18 -24.05
C GLY A 550 -21.99 -40.35 -23.10
N SER A 551 -20.94 -41.02 -22.63
CA SER A 551 -21.01 -42.18 -21.73
C SER A 551 -19.88 -42.12 -20.70
N VAL A 552 -20.12 -42.62 -19.49
CA VAL A 552 -19.10 -42.74 -18.44
C VAL A 552 -19.21 -44.06 -17.69
N GLU A 553 -18.07 -44.69 -17.40
CA GLU A 553 -17.95 -45.89 -16.58
C GLU A 553 -17.95 -45.51 -15.08
N VAL A 554 -18.71 -46.23 -14.26
CA VAL A 554 -18.80 -46.02 -12.81
C VAL A 554 -17.80 -46.94 -12.10
N PRO A 555 -16.77 -46.38 -11.41
CA PRO A 555 -15.81 -47.17 -10.66
C PRO A 555 -16.43 -47.74 -9.38
N ASN A 556 -15.71 -48.66 -8.74
CA ASN A 556 -16.02 -49.05 -7.36
C ASN A 556 -15.62 -47.90 -6.43
N THR A 557 -16.57 -47.39 -5.64
CA THR A 557 -16.37 -46.25 -4.73
C THR A 557 -16.19 -46.66 -3.27
N GLY A 558 -16.26 -47.96 -2.98
CA GLY A 558 -16.17 -48.51 -1.62
C GLY A 558 -17.52 -48.80 -0.94
N GLY A 559 -18.65 -48.52 -1.61
CA GLY A 559 -19.98 -48.83 -1.08
C GLY A 559 -21.10 -48.00 -1.73
N TRP A 560 -22.36 -48.46 -1.59
CA TRP A 560 -23.56 -47.80 -2.14
C TRP A 560 -23.82 -46.37 -1.65
N GLN A 561 -23.19 -45.97 -0.56
CA GLN A 561 -23.29 -44.64 0.05
C GLN A 561 -21.90 -44.02 0.29
N ALA A 562 -20.88 -44.49 -0.46
CA ALA A 562 -19.55 -43.89 -0.51
C ALA A 562 -19.41 -43.12 -1.83
N TRP A 563 -19.37 -41.80 -1.76
CA TRP A 563 -19.66 -40.95 -2.91
C TRP A 563 -18.39 -40.36 -3.56
N SER A 564 -18.28 -40.53 -4.89
CA SER A 564 -17.26 -39.90 -5.73
C SER A 564 -17.91 -39.12 -6.87
N THR A 565 -17.17 -38.18 -7.46
CA THR A 565 -17.61 -37.46 -8.65
C THR A 565 -16.85 -38.00 -9.87
N ILE A 566 -17.57 -38.32 -10.94
CA ILE A 566 -17.00 -38.77 -12.23
C ILE A 566 -17.46 -37.84 -13.36
N SER A 567 -16.67 -37.73 -14.43
CA SER A 567 -16.85 -36.74 -15.48
C SER A 567 -16.86 -37.36 -16.88
N MET A 568 -17.60 -36.75 -17.80
CA MET A 568 -17.51 -37.02 -19.24
C MET A 568 -17.74 -35.77 -20.08
N ASN A 569 -17.27 -35.80 -21.31
CA ASN A 569 -17.47 -34.73 -22.28
C ASN A 569 -18.66 -35.06 -23.19
N LEU A 570 -19.52 -34.06 -23.42
CA LEU A 570 -20.66 -34.07 -24.32
C LEU A 570 -20.41 -33.08 -25.45
N GLN A 571 -20.60 -33.48 -26.71
CA GLN A 571 -20.58 -32.54 -27.84
C GLN A 571 -22.00 -32.02 -28.07
N LEU A 572 -22.23 -30.72 -27.85
CA LEU A 572 -23.56 -30.11 -27.94
C LEU A 572 -23.61 -29.00 -29.00
N GLU A 573 -24.79 -28.81 -29.57
CA GLU A 573 -25.13 -27.81 -30.59
C GLU A 573 -26.13 -26.79 -30.00
N PRO A 574 -26.27 -25.57 -30.54
CA PRO A 574 -27.21 -24.59 -30.03
C PRO A 574 -28.67 -25.09 -29.94
N GLY A 575 -29.29 -24.92 -28.77
CA GLY A 575 -30.70 -25.26 -28.54
C GLY A 575 -31.03 -25.74 -27.13
N ALA A 576 -32.31 -26.02 -26.88
CA ALA A 576 -32.79 -26.52 -25.59
C ALA A 576 -32.67 -28.05 -25.48
N TYR A 577 -31.86 -28.53 -24.53
CA TYR A 577 -31.68 -29.92 -24.18
C TYR A 577 -32.52 -30.29 -22.96
N ARG A 578 -32.96 -31.54 -22.90
CA ARG A 578 -33.55 -32.21 -21.75
C ARG A 578 -32.93 -33.59 -21.71
N PHE A 579 -32.32 -33.93 -20.59
CA PHE A 579 -31.47 -35.11 -20.49
C PHE A 579 -32.25 -36.34 -20.04
N ARG A 580 -31.81 -37.47 -20.58
CA ARG A 580 -32.16 -38.80 -20.14
C ARG A 580 -30.86 -39.50 -19.79
N LEU A 581 -30.81 -40.11 -18.61
CA LEU A 581 -29.71 -40.97 -18.18
C LEU A 581 -30.20 -42.41 -18.28
N ASP A 582 -29.48 -43.22 -19.07
CA ASP A 582 -29.75 -44.63 -19.33
C ASP A 582 -28.68 -45.49 -18.63
N ALA A 583 -29.11 -46.52 -17.90
CA ALA A 583 -28.23 -47.48 -17.22
C ALA A 583 -27.70 -48.52 -18.21
N GLY A 584 -26.77 -48.07 -19.05
CA GLY A 584 -26.08 -48.90 -20.05
C GLY A 584 -25.38 -50.13 -19.47
N ILE A 585 -24.93 -50.02 -18.22
CA ILE A 585 -24.77 -51.12 -17.25
C ILE A 585 -25.20 -50.55 -15.89
N GLY A 586 -26.02 -51.27 -15.12
CA GLY A 586 -26.49 -50.84 -13.79
C GLY A 586 -25.44 -51.00 -12.68
N GLN A 587 -25.89 -51.27 -11.45
CA GLN A 587 -25.08 -51.47 -10.24
C GLN A 587 -24.37 -50.20 -9.73
N TRP A 588 -25.09 -49.06 -9.75
CA TRP A 588 -24.66 -47.78 -9.19
C TRP A 588 -25.84 -46.99 -8.61
N ASN A 589 -25.50 -46.05 -7.73
CA ASN A 589 -26.36 -45.00 -7.19
C ASN A 589 -25.91 -43.63 -7.72
N LEU A 590 -26.82 -42.66 -7.79
CA LEU A 590 -26.58 -41.30 -8.25
C LEU A 590 -27.23 -40.29 -7.30
N ASN A 591 -26.46 -39.35 -6.78
CA ASN A 591 -26.92 -38.26 -5.91
C ASN A 591 -27.39 -37.07 -6.76
N TRP A 592 -26.53 -36.56 -7.64
CA TRP A 592 -26.83 -35.47 -8.58
C TRP A 592 -25.99 -35.59 -9.86
N PHE A 593 -26.40 -34.87 -10.90
CA PHE A 593 -25.57 -34.59 -12.06
C PHE A 593 -25.58 -33.10 -12.38
N GLU A 594 -24.52 -32.61 -13.01
CA GLU A 594 -24.41 -31.20 -13.39
C GLU A 594 -23.64 -31.01 -14.71
N VAL A 595 -24.01 -30.01 -15.51
CA VAL A 595 -23.47 -29.79 -16.86
C VAL A 595 -22.82 -28.42 -16.98
N LEU A 596 -21.50 -28.39 -17.07
CA LEU A 596 -20.67 -27.21 -17.24
C LEU A 596 -20.35 -27.01 -18.74
N ASP A 597 -20.14 -25.76 -19.16
CA ASP A 597 -19.52 -25.44 -20.46
C ASP A 597 -18.01 -25.66 -20.31
N ALA A 598 -17.43 -26.60 -21.07
CA ALA A 598 -16.00 -26.91 -20.94
C ALA A 598 -15.12 -25.95 -21.75
N ASP A 599 -15.72 -25.17 -22.65
CA ASP A 599 -15.06 -24.11 -23.39
C ASP A 599 -15.26 -22.73 -22.70
N ALA A 600 -16.20 -22.61 -21.75
CA ALA A 600 -16.26 -21.52 -20.78
C ALA A 600 -15.41 -21.85 -19.53
N GLY A 601 -14.10 -21.97 -19.72
CA GLY A 601 -13.18 -21.94 -18.60
C GLY A 601 -13.27 -20.60 -17.86
N SER A 602 -13.13 -20.63 -16.53
CA SER A 602 -12.69 -19.46 -15.76
C SER A 602 -11.41 -18.93 -16.44
N LYS A 603 -11.27 -17.61 -16.61
CA LYS A 603 -10.10 -17.01 -17.29
C LYS A 603 -8.87 -17.01 -16.36
N THR A 604 -8.47 -18.17 -15.87
CA THR A 604 -7.17 -18.32 -15.21
C THR A 604 -6.10 -18.39 -16.29
N GLU A 605 -5.15 -17.47 -16.23
CA GLU A 605 -4.08 -17.37 -17.23
C GLU A 605 -2.98 -18.43 -17.03
N GLY A 606 -2.96 -18.98 -15.81
CA GLY A 606 -1.94 -19.86 -15.31
C GLY A 606 -1.87 -19.75 -13.79
N ALA A 607 -0.73 -20.09 -13.21
CA ALA A 607 -0.42 -19.76 -11.82
C ALA A 607 1.09 -19.85 -11.57
N ALA A 608 1.67 -18.86 -10.90
CA ALA A 608 3.04 -18.95 -10.41
C ALA A 608 3.09 -19.71 -9.09
N ILE A 609 3.95 -20.72 -9.02
CA ILE A 609 4.19 -21.57 -7.85
C ILE A 609 5.59 -21.24 -7.31
N LEU A 610 5.73 -21.12 -5.99
CA LEU A 610 7.06 -21.10 -5.37
C LEU A 610 7.65 -22.52 -5.41
N ALA A 611 8.39 -22.84 -6.47
CA ALA A 611 8.96 -24.17 -6.69
C ALA A 611 10.09 -24.51 -5.71
N GLY A 612 10.77 -23.51 -5.17
CA GLY A 612 11.85 -23.70 -4.19
C GLY A 612 12.61 -22.41 -3.88
N TRP A 613 13.80 -22.59 -3.31
CA TRP A 613 14.74 -21.52 -3.00
C TRP A 613 16.13 -21.93 -3.49
N GLU A 614 16.79 -21.05 -4.24
CA GLU A 614 18.21 -21.21 -4.58
C GLU A 614 19.04 -20.50 -3.53
N THR A 615 19.98 -21.20 -2.88
CA THR A 615 20.80 -20.63 -1.80
C THR A 615 22.22 -20.33 -2.26
N THR A 616 22.74 -19.20 -1.75
CA THR A 616 24.12 -18.74 -1.94
C THR A 616 24.72 -18.49 -0.56
N THR A 617 25.88 -19.07 -0.28
CA THR A 617 26.54 -18.92 1.03
C THR A 617 27.72 -17.96 0.97
N GLY A 618 27.97 -17.29 2.08
CA GLY A 618 29.11 -16.37 2.25
C GLY A 618 29.60 -16.37 3.70
N THR A 619 30.53 -15.45 4.01
CA THR A 619 31.08 -15.26 5.35
C THR A 619 31.24 -13.79 5.70
N TYR A 620 30.92 -13.43 6.93
CA TYR A 620 31.30 -12.14 7.52
C TYR A 620 32.82 -12.02 7.68
N GLY A 621 33.33 -10.80 7.92
CA GLY A 621 34.76 -10.55 8.13
C GLY A 621 35.38 -11.29 9.32
N ASP A 622 34.55 -11.65 10.31
CA ASP A 622 34.94 -12.50 11.44
C ASP A 622 34.99 -14.02 11.12
N GLY A 623 34.58 -14.42 9.92
CA GLY A 623 34.53 -15.81 9.46
C GLY A 623 33.22 -16.55 9.77
N THR A 624 32.23 -15.91 10.42
CA THR A 624 30.90 -16.47 10.64
C THR A 624 30.18 -16.66 9.28
N PRO A 625 29.61 -17.84 8.99
CA PRO A 625 28.91 -18.07 7.73
C PRO A 625 27.52 -17.43 7.72
N TYR A 626 27.06 -17.05 6.53
CA TYR A 626 25.67 -16.69 6.26
C TYR A 626 25.14 -17.42 5.01
N GLU A 627 23.82 -17.47 4.88
CA GLU A 627 23.11 -18.03 3.73
C GLU A 627 22.11 -16.98 3.23
N LEU A 628 22.21 -16.62 1.95
CA LEU A 628 21.19 -15.88 1.22
C LEU A 628 20.38 -16.86 0.38
N ARG A 629 19.14 -16.48 0.04
CA ARG A 629 18.26 -17.24 -0.85
C ARG A 629 17.60 -16.33 -1.88
N ARG A 630 17.31 -16.84 -3.08
CA ARG A 630 16.39 -16.24 -4.07
C ARG A 630 15.27 -17.22 -4.41
N PRO A 631 14.04 -16.75 -4.70
CA PRO A 631 12.92 -17.64 -5.02
C PRO A 631 13.15 -18.34 -6.35
N GLN A 632 12.79 -19.62 -6.43
CA GLN A 632 12.67 -20.34 -7.70
C GLN A 632 11.18 -20.49 -8.04
N LEU A 633 10.77 -19.99 -9.20
CA LEU A 633 9.40 -20.05 -9.68
C LEU A 633 9.19 -21.21 -10.64
N SER A 634 7.98 -21.77 -10.65
CA SER A 634 7.47 -22.58 -11.75
C SER A 634 6.06 -22.14 -12.09
N PHE A 635 5.61 -22.44 -13.31
CA PHE A 635 4.33 -21.94 -13.82
C PHE A 635 3.41 -23.09 -14.21
N LEU A 636 2.14 -22.96 -13.83
CA LEU A 636 1.02 -23.68 -14.42
C LEU A 636 0.47 -22.81 -15.56
N GLY A 637 0.01 -23.42 -16.66
CA GLY A 637 -0.48 -22.64 -17.82
C GLY A 637 0.66 -22.09 -18.68
N ALA A 638 0.62 -20.79 -18.99
CA ALA A 638 1.69 -20.13 -19.73
C ALA A 638 2.93 -19.91 -18.84
N THR A 639 4.12 -20.08 -19.41
CA THR A 639 5.40 -19.72 -18.77
C THR A 639 5.91 -18.42 -19.42
N PRO A 640 5.87 -17.27 -18.74
CA PRO A 640 6.40 -16.02 -19.28
C PRO A 640 7.94 -16.06 -19.29
N GLU A 641 8.55 -15.72 -20.43
CA GLU A 641 10.01 -15.65 -20.58
C GLU A 641 10.59 -14.50 -19.73
N HIS A 642 9.93 -13.34 -19.79
CA HIS A 642 10.23 -12.17 -18.96
C HIS A 642 9.17 -12.00 -17.87
N HIS A 643 9.60 -12.07 -16.61
CA HIS A 643 8.73 -11.95 -15.43
C HIS A 643 9.47 -11.44 -14.18
N ALA A 644 8.70 -10.86 -13.27
CA ALA A 644 9.22 -10.21 -12.06
C ALA A 644 8.25 -10.34 -10.87
N LEU A 645 8.74 -10.84 -9.73
CA LEU A 645 7.96 -11.01 -8.50
C LEU A 645 7.92 -9.69 -7.70
N ARG A 646 6.74 -9.34 -7.18
CA ARG A 646 6.47 -8.10 -6.43
C ARG A 646 5.61 -8.39 -5.19
N ASN A 647 6.24 -8.45 -4.03
CA ASN A 647 5.53 -8.50 -2.75
C ASN A 647 4.82 -7.17 -2.47
N ALA A 648 3.66 -7.27 -1.83
CA ALA A 648 2.92 -6.11 -1.34
C ALA A 648 3.80 -5.30 -0.37
N GLN A 649 3.76 -3.97 -0.50
CA GLN A 649 4.50 -3.04 0.36
C GLN A 649 3.57 -2.52 1.48
N PRO A 650 4.12 -1.99 2.61
CA PRO A 650 3.30 -1.34 3.62
C PRO A 650 2.55 -0.13 3.06
N LEU A 651 1.34 0.11 3.54
CA LEU A 651 0.49 1.25 3.09
C LEU A 651 0.58 2.49 4.00
N ILE A 652 1.36 2.43 5.08
CA ILE A 652 1.53 3.54 6.03
C ILE A 652 2.35 4.70 5.45
N GLY A 653 1.97 5.93 5.82
CA GLY A 653 2.72 7.14 5.51
C GLY A 653 2.77 7.54 4.03
N LEU A 654 2.07 6.84 3.12
CA LEU A 654 2.17 7.10 1.69
C LEU A 654 1.77 8.54 1.33
N GLY A 655 0.75 9.12 1.98
CA GLY A 655 0.36 10.52 1.75
C GLY A 655 1.41 11.54 2.21
N LEU A 656 2.23 11.19 3.21
CA LEU A 656 3.38 12.02 3.60
C LEU A 656 4.50 11.96 2.55
N LEU A 657 4.58 10.91 1.73
CA LEU A 657 5.51 10.81 0.60
C LEU A 657 4.97 11.49 -0.67
N GLU A 658 3.66 11.41 -0.91
CA GLU A 658 2.96 12.17 -1.97
C GLU A 658 3.10 13.68 -1.75
N ALA A 659 3.00 14.12 -0.49
CA ALA A 659 3.11 15.52 -0.11
C ALA A 659 4.55 16.10 -0.13
N ILE A 660 5.59 15.36 -0.52
CA ILE A 660 6.94 15.92 -0.70
C ILE A 660 6.99 16.67 -2.04
N ASP A 661 7.31 17.97 -2.01
CA ASP A 661 7.48 18.80 -3.22
C ASP A 661 8.55 18.20 -4.15
N GLU A 662 8.30 18.17 -5.47
CA GLU A 662 9.21 17.61 -6.48
C GLU A 662 10.65 18.13 -6.34
N SER A 663 10.80 19.41 -6.04
CA SER A 663 12.10 20.09 -5.87
C SER A 663 12.93 19.55 -4.69
N THR A 664 12.31 18.93 -3.69
CA THR A 664 13.01 18.31 -2.55
C THR A 664 13.70 17.02 -2.97
N ILE A 665 13.02 16.20 -3.78
CA ILE A 665 13.54 14.92 -4.29
C ILE A 665 14.56 15.18 -5.43
N LEU A 666 14.25 16.13 -6.32
CA LEU A 666 15.17 16.55 -7.39
C LEU A 666 16.46 17.22 -6.87
N ALA A 667 16.49 17.69 -5.62
CA ALA A 667 17.69 18.22 -4.97
C ALA A 667 18.57 17.14 -4.32
N LEU A 668 18.09 15.89 -4.24
CA LEU A 668 18.87 14.72 -3.81
C LEU A 668 19.42 13.92 -5.00
N ALA A 669 18.90 14.16 -6.21
CA ALA A 669 19.26 13.41 -7.40
C ALA A 669 20.65 13.82 -7.93
N ASP A 670 21.58 12.86 -7.96
CA ASP A 670 22.86 12.98 -8.65
C ASP A 670 23.01 11.85 -9.69
N PRO A 671 22.34 11.94 -10.85
CA PRO A 671 22.41 10.95 -11.92
C PRO A 671 23.77 10.93 -12.66
N CYS A 672 24.83 11.51 -12.07
CA CYS A 672 26.14 11.71 -12.67
C CYS A 672 27.33 11.42 -11.72
N ASP A 673 27.10 11.01 -10.47
CA ASP A 673 28.15 10.84 -9.44
C ASP A 673 29.08 12.07 -9.35
N LEU A 674 28.50 13.28 -9.27
CA LEU A 674 29.25 14.55 -9.35
C LEU A 674 30.17 14.80 -8.14
N ASP A 675 29.97 14.11 -7.02
CA ASP A 675 30.90 14.13 -5.88
C ASP A 675 31.87 12.94 -5.81
N GLY A 676 31.62 11.87 -6.57
CA GLY A 676 32.49 10.70 -6.70
C GLY A 676 32.36 9.67 -5.58
N ASP A 677 31.24 9.65 -4.83
CA ASP A 677 30.95 8.62 -3.84
C ASP A 677 30.54 7.27 -4.46
N GLY A 678 30.19 7.25 -5.75
CA GLY A 678 29.80 6.08 -6.55
C GLY A 678 28.34 5.65 -6.43
N ILE A 679 27.45 6.61 -6.15
CA ILE A 679 26.00 6.48 -6.12
C ILE A 679 25.43 7.45 -7.15
N SER A 680 24.54 6.97 -8.00
CA SER A 680 24.05 7.67 -9.21
C SER A 680 22.54 7.94 -9.14
N GLY A 681 22.05 8.23 -7.94
CA GLY A 681 20.63 8.28 -7.59
C GLY A 681 19.83 9.19 -8.50
N ARG A 682 18.91 8.62 -9.30
CA ARG A 682 18.16 9.39 -10.31
C ARG A 682 16.67 9.49 -10.04
N ALA A 683 16.12 10.66 -10.33
CA ALA A 683 14.67 10.87 -10.37
C ALA A 683 14.07 10.20 -11.61
N ARG A 684 12.88 9.61 -11.45
CA ARG A 684 12.13 9.00 -12.54
C ARG A 684 10.93 9.86 -12.93
N LEU A 685 10.71 10.08 -14.22
CA LEU A 685 9.49 10.69 -14.74
C LEU A 685 8.52 9.64 -15.28
N VAL A 686 7.23 9.84 -15.05
CA VAL A 686 6.13 9.02 -15.58
C VAL A 686 5.01 9.93 -16.12
N PRO A 687 4.31 9.53 -17.19
CA PRO A 687 3.19 10.31 -17.72
C PRO A 687 1.99 10.26 -16.76
N ASP A 688 1.28 11.38 -16.61
CA ASP A 688 0.05 11.44 -15.81
C ASP A 688 -1.09 10.71 -16.57
N PRO A 689 -1.77 9.71 -15.99
CA PRO A 689 -2.85 8.99 -16.67
C PRO A 689 -4.14 9.83 -16.80
N ILE A 690 -4.27 10.93 -16.06
CA ILE A 690 -5.42 11.84 -16.12
C ILE A 690 -5.18 12.97 -17.13
N ASP A 691 -3.93 13.46 -17.24
CA ASP A 691 -3.52 14.43 -18.26
C ASP A 691 -2.20 14.02 -18.95
N PRO A 692 -2.25 13.18 -20.00
CA PRO A 692 -1.06 12.60 -20.64
C PRO A 692 -0.11 13.59 -21.34
N ASP A 693 -0.45 14.88 -21.40
CA ASP A 693 0.49 15.94 -21.83
C ASP A 693 1.45 16.37 -20.69
N GLN A 694 1.18 15.97 -19.42
CA GLN A 694 2.01 16.28 -18.23
C GLN A 694 2.92 15.09 -17.84
N ASN A 695 4.14 15.41 -17.41
CA ASN A 695 5.06 14.43 -16.81
C ASN A 695 5.22 14.70 -15.31
N ARG A 696 5.11 13.63 -14.51
CA ARG A 696 5.17 13.66 -13.06
C ARG A 696 6.42 12.96 -12.54
N LEU A 697 6.88 13.39 -11.37
CA LEU A 697 7.87 12.64 -10.60
C LEU A 697 7.25 11.35 -10.05
N GLY A 698 7.82 10.21 -10.44
CA GLY A 698 7.46 8.89 -9.94
C GLY A 698 7.88 8.72 -8.49
N ARG A 699 6.95 8.23 -7.65
CA ARG A 699 7.13 8.10 -6.18
C ARG A 699 6.79 6.71 -5.64
N PHE A 700 5.88 6.00 -6.31
CA PHE A 700 5.30 4.74 -5.83
C PHE A 700 5.73 3.54 -6.70
N THR A 701 5.33 2.32 -6.28
CA THR A 701 5.91 1.03 -6.71
C THR A 701 7.39 0.83 -6.30
N ALA A 702 7.93 -0.34 -6.64
CA ALA A 702 9.33 -0.71 -6.39
C ALA A 702 10.33 -0.07 -7.38
N LYS A 703 9.86 0.51 -8.51
CA LYS A 703 10.68 1.17 -9.54
C LYS A 703 10.15 2.56 -9.90
N ALA A 704 9.63 3.29 -8.91
CA ALA A 704 9.07 4.65 -9.05
C ALA A 704 8.01 4.77 -10.18
N GLY A 705 7.31 3.68 -10.50
CA GLY A 705 6.51 3.57 -11.73
C GLY A 705 5.15 4.27 -11.72
N ARG A 706 4.78 4.95 -10.62
CA ARG A 706 3.52 5.70 -10.44
C ARG A 706 3.77 6.99 -9.67
N ALA A 707 3.06 8.06 -10.04
CA ALA A 707 3.21 9.39 -9.46
C ALA A 707 2.37 9.58 -8.20
N THR A 708 1.15 9.02 -8.17
CA THR A 708 0.18 9.22 -7.09
C THR A 708 -0.35 7.91 -6.49
N ILE A 709 -0.86 8.00 -5.27
CA ILE A 709 -1.60 6.96 -4.57
C ILE A 709 -2.93 6.69 -5.30
N LEU A 710 -3.56 7.74 -5.83
CA LEU A 710 -4.81 7.64 -6.59
C LEU A 710 -4.63 6.80 -7.86
N GLU A 711 -3.56 7.07 -8.60
CA GLU A 711 -3.14 6.27 -9.75
C GLU A 711 -2.83 4.81 -9.35
N GLN A 712 -2.04 4.61 -8.29
CA GLN A 712 -1.67 3.26 -7.86
C GLN A 712 -2.88 2.44 -7.37
N LEU A 713 -3.85 3.07 -6.69
CA LEU A 713 -5.11 2.42 -6.30
C LEU A 713 -5.96 2.07 -7.51
N ALA A 714 -6.17 3.01 -8.42
CA ALA A 714 -6.94 2.79 -9.65
C ALA A 714 -6.30 1.70 -10.52
N ARG A 715 -4.97 1.64 -10.58
CA ARG A 715 -4.24 0.59 -11.28
C ARG A 715 -4.34 -0.76 -10.56
N ALA A 716 -4.22 -0.82 -9.24
CA ALA A 716 -4.33 -2.07 -8.48
C ALA A 716 -5.74 -2.67 -8.56
N LEU A 717 -6.78 -1.83 -8.47
CA LEU A 717 -8.17 -2.23 -8.73
C LEU A 717 -8.29 -2.92 -10.10
N ASN A 718 -7.78 -2.30 -11.15
CA ASN A 718 -7.87 -2.81 -12.51
C ASN A 718 -6.98 -4.05 -12.76
N ARG A 719 -5.71 -4.02 -12.34
CA ARG A 719 -4.66 -4.99 -12.72
C ARG A 719 -4.46 -6.14 -11.74
N ASP A 720 -4.91 -6.01 -10.49
CA ASP A 720 -4.77 -7.05 -9.47
C ASP A 720 -6.14 -7.60 -9.01
N MET A 721 -7.24 -6.82 -9.20
CA MET A 721 -8.60 -7.19 -8.80
C MET A 721 -9.63 -7.23 -9.95
N GLY A 722 -9.28 -6.76 -11.15
CA GLY A 722 -10.15 -6.76 -12.32
C GLY A 722 -11.32 -5.75 -12.25
N VAL A 723 -11.22 -4.70 -11.44
CA VAL A 723 -12.26 -3.68 -11.18
C VAL A 723 -11.88 -2.38 -11.91
N THR A 724 -12.77 -1.79 -12.72
CA THR A 724 -12.45 -0.57 -13.48
C THR A 724 -12.84 0.73 -12.77
N THR A 725 -12.16 1.80 -13.20
CA THR A 725 -12.31 3.18 -12.73
C THR A 725 -12.36 4.11 -13.95
N SER A 726 -12.68 5.39 -13.74
CA SER A 726 -12.55 6.43 -14.78
C SER A 726 -11.13 6.56 -15.34
N ILE A 727 -10.11 6.37 -14.49
CA ILE A 727 -8.69 6.47 -14.83
C ILE A 727 -8.23 5.25 -15.65
N PHE A 728 -8.64 4.03 -15.24
CA PHE A 728 -8.31 2.79 -15.95
C PHE A 728 -9.59 2.01 -16.33
N PRO A 729 -10.25 2.39 -17.44
CA PRO A 729 -11.51 1.79 -17.89
C PRO A 729 -11.33 0.52 -18.76
N ILE A 730 -10.09 0.13 -19.09
CA ILE A 730 -9.77 -1.09 -19.87
C ILE A 730 -9.01 -2.05 -18.96
N LEU A 731 -9.55 -3.25 -18.76
CA LEU A 731 -8.94 -4.31 -17.95
C LEU A 731 -7.64 -4.85 -18.56
N ASP A 732 -6.86 -5.60 -17.77
CA ASP A 732 -5.64 -6.21 -18.32
C ASP A 732 -5.97 -7.27 -19.38
N GLY A 733 -5.12 -7.36 -20.41
CA GLY A 733 -5.32 -8.22 -21.58
C GLY A 733 -6.53 -7.87 -22.47
N GLU A 734 -7.41 -6.95 -22.08
CA GLU A 734 -8.57 -6.51 -22.86
C GLU A 734 -8.27 -5.28 -23.75
N SER A 735 -9.18 -4.94 -24.66
CA SER A 735 -8.98 -3.90 -25.68
C SER A 735 -10.13 -2.89 -25.85
N GLU A 736 -11.25 -3.11 -25.17
CA GLU A 736 -12.43 -2.23 -25.20
C GLU A 736 -12.79 -1.84 -23.75
N PRO A 737 -13.24 -0.60 -23.49
CA PRO A 737 -13.52 -0.14 -22.13
C PRO A 737 -14.88 -0.61 -21.58
N SER A 738 -14.94 -0.86 -20.28
CA SER A 738 -16.18 -1.02 -19.50
C SER A 738 -16.67 0.32 -18.93
N ALA A 739 -17.80 0.29 -18.20
CA ALA A 739 -18.21 1.40 -17.35
C ALA A 739 -17.55 1.21 -15.97
N PRO A 740 -17.08 2.28 -15.29
CA PRO A 740 -16.47 2.15 -13.97
C PRO A 740 -17.37 1.45 -12.97
N GLU A 741 -16.87 0.38 -12.35
CA GLU A 741 -17.52 -0.28 -11.21
C GLU A 741 -17.28 0.51 -9.91
N VAL A 742 -16.12 1.15 -9.75
CA VAL A 742 -15.82 2.10 -8.67
C VAL A 742 -15.93 3.54 -9.18
N SER A 743 -16.74 4.36 -8.52
CA SER A 743 -16.92 5.77 -8.89
C SER A 743 -15.76 6.68 -8.42
N ASP A 744 -15.68 7.88 -9.00
CA ASP A 744 -14.65 8.87 -8.64
C ASP A 744 -14.70 9.27 -7.15
N ASP A 745 -15.90 9.37 -6.57
CA ASP A 745 -16.10 9.68 -5.15
C ASP A 745 -15.62 8.51 -4.25
N GLU A 746 -15.92 7.26 -4.61
CA GLU A 746 -15.47 6.06 -3.88
C GLU A 746 -13.95 5.87 -3.99
N LEU A 747 -13.38 6.11 -5.18
CA LEU A 747 -11.94 6.09 -5.40
C LEU A 747 -11.24 7.20 -4.58
N ALA A 748 -11.83 8.39 -4.47
CA ALA A 748 -11.32 9.47 -3.63
C ALA A 748 -11.41 9.14 -2.12
N LEU A 749 -12.43 8.41 -1.69
CA LEU A 749 -12.52 7.88 -0.32
C LEU A 749 -11.43 6.83 -0.06
N MET A 750 -11.22 5.87 -0.98
CA MET A 750 -10.13 4.90 -0.89
C MET A 750 -8.75 5.57 -0.86
N ASN A 751 -8.53 6.58 -1.72
CA ASN A 751 -7.31 7.38 -1.71
C ASN A 751 -7.08 8.01 -0.35
N ARG A 752 -8.08 8.70 0.21
CA ARG A 752 -7.96 9.33 1.53
C ARG A 752 -7.65 8.32 2.63
N TYR A 753 -8.24 7.13 2.60
CA TYR A 753 -7.88 6.07 3.56
C TYR A 753 -6.39 5.74 3.47
N THR A 754 -5.89 5.40 2.28
CA THR A 754 -4.50 4.99 2.08
C THR A 754 -3.50 6.14 2.34
N SER A 755 -3.81 7.38 1.94
CA SER A 755 -2.95 8.55 2.19
C SER A 755 -2.77 8.87 3.67
N LEU A 756 -3.77 8.57 4.52
CA LEU A 756 -3.83 9.00 5.92
C LEU A 756 -3.62 7.86 6.93
N LEU A 757 -3.00 6.75 6.50
CA LEU A 757 -2.51 5.71 7.40
C LEU A 757 -1.28 6.19 8.17
N GLY A 758 -1.39 6.23 9.50
CA GLY A 758 -0.40 6.82 10.39
C GLY A 758 0.90 6.03 10.49
N VAL A 759 2.03 6.75 10.53
CA VAL A 759 3.36 6.19 10.84
C VAL A 759 3.55 6.15 12.36
N SER A 760 4.05 5.04 12.89
CA SER A 760 4.37 4.90 14.32
C SER A 760 5.66 5.60 14.71
N ALA A 761 5.75 6.03 15.97
CA ALA A 761 6.98 6.55 16.56
C ALA A 761 8.13 5.52 16.48
N ARG A 762 9.36 6.03 16.28
CA ARG A 762 10.59 5.26 16.55
C ARG A 762 10.63 4.89 18.03
N ARG A 763 11.06 3.66 18.31
CA ARG A 763 11.14 3.04 19.64
C ARG A 763 12.58 3.12 20.19
N ASN A 764 12.79 2.63 21.41
CA ASN A 764 14.13 2.36 21.98
C ASN A 764 15.12 3.55 21.95
N LEU A 765 14.65 4.79 22.12
CA LEU A 765 15.42 6.03 21.88
C LEU A 765 16.63 6.26 22.79
N LEU A 766 16.75 5.51 23.90
CA LEU A 766 17.86 5.56 24.85
C LEU A 766 18.65 4.24 24.90
N ASP A 767 18.34 3.29 24.01
CA ASP A 767 19.07 2.02 23.93
C ASP A 767 20.46 2.25 23.33
N GLU A 768 21.50 1.81 24.06
CA GLU A 768 22.90 2.10 23.68
C GLU A 768 23.29 1.41 22.36
N ASP A 769 22.74 0.22 22.07
CA ASP A 769 22.98 -0.50 20.82
C ASP A 769 22.21 0.14 19.64
N ALA A 770 20.98 0.59 19.85
CA ALA A 770 20.21 1.31 18.82
C ALA A 770 20.80 2.68 18.47
N LEU A 771 21.38 3.39 19.45
CA LEU A 771 22.07 4.67 19.23
C LEU A 771 23.44 4.49 18.57
N HIS A 772 24.18 3.43 18.92
CA HIS A 772 25.41 3.07 18.22
C HIS A 772 25.12 2.61 16.79
N GLY A 773 24.04 1.83 16.59
CA GLY A 773 23.61 1.37 15.27
C GLY A 773 23.28 2.48 14.27
N GLU A 774 22.72 3.59 14.75
CA GLU A 774 22.49 4.80 13.94
C GLU A 774 23.82 5.42 13.47
N VAL A 775 24.84 5.48 14.32
CA VAL A 775 26.19 5.92 13.95
C VAL A 775 26.87 4.94 12.99
N VAL A 776 26.64 3.64 13.13
CA VAL A 776 27.15 2.61 12.21
C VAL A 776 26.44 2.67 10.84
N PHE A 777 25.15 3.01 10.81
CA PHE A 777 24.36 3.19 9.58
C PHE A 777 24.87 4.37 8.74
N GLU A 778 25.12 5.52 9.38
CA GLU A 778 25.80 6.67 8.77
C GLU A 778 27.22 6.30 8.30
N ALA A 779 28.02 5.64 9.15
CA ALA A 779 29.39 5.27 8.84
C ALA A 779 29.52 4.21 7.72
N ALA A 780 28.46 3.44 7.46
CA ALA A 780 28.35 2.49 6.36
C ALA A 780 27.94 3.14 5.02
N GLY A 781 27.60 4.43 5.00
CA GLY A 781 27.08 5.12 3.80
C GLY A 781 25.63 4.76 3.45
N CYS A 782 24.89 4.09 4.34
CA CYS A 782 23.49 3.74 4.07
C CYS A 782 22.60 4.98 3.89
N ALA A 783 22.95 6.07 4.58
CA ALA A 783 22.22 7.33 4.57
C ALA A 783 22.28 8.11 3.24
N SER A 784 23.23 7.81 2.33
CA SER A 784 23.31 8.46 1.00
C SER A 784 22.02 8.23 0.20
N CYS A 785 21.46 7.00 0.23
CA CYS A 785 20.15 6.70 -0.37
C CYS A 785 19.02 6.79 0.67
N HIS A 786 19.23 6.21 1.86
CA HIS A 786 18.21 6.17 2.92
C HIS A 786 18.16 7.47 3.74
N VAL A 787 18.01 8.60 3.05
CA VAL A 787 18.01 9.96 3.60
C VAL A 787 17.03 10.08 4.77
N ALA A 788 17.58 10.39 5.94
CA ALA A 788 16.91 10.20 7.23
C ALA A 788 15.72 11.15 7.48
N GLU A 789 15.77 12.39 6.99
CA GLU A 789 14.75 13.42 7.24
C GLU A 789 14.39 14.18 5.96
N LEU A 790 13.09 14.35 5.69
CA LEU A 790 12.53 15.14 4.59
C LEU A 790 11.45 16.10 5.11
N THR A 791 11.02 17.06 4.29
CA THR A 791 9.92 17.99 4.64
C THR A 791 8.85 17.97 3.54
N THR A 792 7.58 17.93 3.94
CA THR A 792 6.44 17.98 3.01
C THR A 792 6.03 19.42 2.67
N GLY A 793 5.47 19.60 1.48
CA GLY A 793 5.08 20.88 0.90
C GLY A 793 3.89 21.56 1.57
N ALA A 794 3.62 22.78 1.13
CA ALA A 794 2.57 23.63 1.69
C ALA A 794 1.19 23.45 1.03
N HIS A 795 1.08 22.66 -0.04
CA HIS A 795 -0.03 22.73 -0.99
C HIS A 795 -0.91 21.48 -1.12
N HIS A 796 -0.53 20.37 -0.47
CA HIS A 796 -1.28 19.11 -0.54
C HIS A 796 -2.77 19.26 -0.16
N PRO A 797 -3.74 18.65 -0.87
CA PRO A 797 -5.18 18.82 -0.63
C PRO A 797 -5.61 18.55 0.82
N TYR A 798 -5.20 17.42 1.39
CA TYR A 798 -5.44 17.09 2.81
C TYR A 798 -4.49 17.90 3.70
N ALA A 799 -5.02 18.56 4.72
CA ALA A 799 -4.31 19.59 5.49
C ALA A 799 -3.32 19.04 6.53
N GLU A 800 -3.58 17.84 7.04
CA GLU A 800 -2.75 17.12 8.02
C GLU A 800 -1.39 16.65 7.48
N LEU A 801 -1.23 16.62 6.15
CA LEU A 801 0.00 16.20 5.46
C LEU A 801 0.93 17.36 5.09
N ARG A 802 0.52 18.62 5.28
CA ARG A 802 1.30 19.82 4.87
C ARG A 802 2.39 20.18 5.88
N GLY A 803 3.53 20.66 5.40
CA GLY A 803 4.58 21.27 6.24
C GLY A 803 5.13 20.36 7.35
N GLN A 804 5.10 19.04 7.14
CA GLN A 804 5.58 18.05 8.10
C GLN A 804 7.06 17.76 7.86
N THR A 805 7.88 17.92 8.91
CA THR A 805 9.22 17.31 8.94
C THR A 805 9.06 15.84 9.31
N ILE A 806 9.39 14.95 8.38
CA ILE A 806 9.18 13.49 8.46
C ILE A 806 10.51 12.75 8.41
N LYS A 807 10.55 11.51 8.92
CA LYS A 807 11.76 10.67 8.88
C LYS A 807 11.50 9.32 8.20
N PRO A 808 11.47 9.28 6.86
CA PRO A 808 11.12 8.08 6.12
C PRO A 808 12.32 7.18 5.82
N TYR A 809 13.56 7.67 5.94
CA TYR A 809 14.79 6.97 5.56
C TYR A 809 14.77 6.52 4.08
N THR A 810 14.61 7.49 3.19
CA THR A 810 14.60 7.34 1.72
C THR A 810 14.65 8.70 1.03
N ASP A 811 15.30 8.76 -0.12
CA ASP A 811 15.30 9.85 -1.10
C ASP A 811 14.16 9.75 -2.15
N LEU A 812 13.53 8.58 -2.27
CA LEU A 812 12.58 8.17 -3.32
C LEU A 812 13.18 8.04 -4.75
N LEU A 813 14.51 8.01 -4.88
CA LEU A 813 15.23 7.90 -6.15
C LEU A 813 15.42 6.45 -6.61
N LEU A 814 15.79 6.25 -7.88
CA LEU A 814 16.25 4.98 -8.44
C LEU A 814 17.77 4.82 -8.28
N HIS A 815 18.19 3.61 -7.88
CA HIS A 815 19.59 3.18 -7.79
C HIS A 815 19.76 1.76 -8.36
N ASP A 816 20.86 1.49 -9.06
CA ASP A 816 21.28 0.14 -9.43
C ASP A 816 21.77 -0.64 -8.19
N LEU A 817 21.00 -1.66 -7.79
CA LEU A 817 21.35 -2.57 -6.69
C LEU A 817 22.03 -3.86 -7.17
N GLY A 818 22.50 -3.88 -8.42
CA GLY A 818 23.32 -4.89 -9.05
C GLY A 818 22.58 -6.14 -9.55
N PRO A 819 23.27 -7.00 -10.32
CA PRO A 819 22.70 -8.21 -10.90
C PRO A 819 22.25 -9.26 -9.88
N GLY A 820 22.58 -9.09 -8.59
CA GLY A 820 22.03 -9.90 -7.51
C GLY A 820 20.54 -9.62 -7.27
N LEU A 821 20.10 -8.37 -7.47
CA LEU A 821 18.71 -7.94 -7.28
C LEU A 821 17.98 -7.60 -8.59
N ALA A 822 18.60 -7.83 -9.75
CA ALA A 822 17.96 -7.56 -11.04
C ALA A 822 16.76 -8.47 -11.35
N ASP A 823 15.71 -7.87 -11.91
CA ASP A 823 14.63 -8.57 -12.63
C ASP A 823 15.07 -9.06 -14.02
N THR A 824 14.22 -9.86 -14.67
CA THR A 824 14.37 -10.28 -16.08
C THR A 824 13.77 -9.30 -17.10
N MET A 825 13.31 -8.14 -16.65
CA MET A 825 12.64 -7.11 -17.44
C MET A 825 12.87 -5.71 -16.85
N SER A 826 12.91 -4.68 -17.69
CA SER A 826 12.74 -3.29 -17.26
C SER A 826 11.28 -3.01 -16.88
N GLU A 827 11.04 -1.88 -16.21
CA GLU A 827 9.71 -1.29 -16.10
C GLU A 827 9.74 0.09 -16.75
N GLY A 828 9.65 0.14 -18.09
CA GLY A 828 9.85 1.37 -18.86
C GLY A 828 11.33 1.77 -18.91
N ASP A 829 11.64 3.02 -18.56
CA ASP A 829 13.01 3.55 -18.49
C ASP A 829 13.84 3.07 -17.28
N ALA A 830 13.22 2.39 -16.31
CA ALA A 830 13.91 1.83 -15.15
C ALA A 830 14.35 0.39 -15.44
N SER A 831 15.66 0.12 -15.41
CA SER A 831 16.28 -1.16 -15.76
C SER A 831 15.84 -2.31 -14.84
N GLY A 832 16.19 -3.54 -15.20
CA GLY A 832 15.97 -4.70 -14.33
C GLY A 832 16.66 -4.57 -12.96
N ALA A 833 17.84 -3.95 -12.90
CA ALA A 833 18.67 -3.82 -11.70
C ALA A 833 18.38 -2.58 -10.84
N GLU A 834 17.71 -1.57 -11.41
CA GLU A 834 17.36 -0.33 -10.70
C GLU A 834 16.16 -0.49 -9.76
N TRP A 835 16.25 0.07 -8.55
CA TRP A 835 15.18 0.02 -7.54
C TRP A 835 14.96 1.38 -6.91
N ARG A 836 13.71 1.69 -6.59
CA ARG A 836 13.37 2.88 -5.81
C ARG A 836 13.73 2.63 -4.34
N THR A 837 14.54 3.49 -3.74
CA THR A 837 14.89 3.41 -2.31
C THR A 837 13.64 3.30 -1.46
N SER A 838 13.49 2.23 -0.68
CA SER A 838 12.28 2.00 0.11
C SER A 838 12.37 2.66 1.48
N PRO A 839 11.32 3.34 1.95
CA PRO A 839 11.32 3.94 3.29
C PRO A 839 11.50 2.86 4.35
N LEU A 840 12.36 3.12 5.34
CA LEU A 840 12.66 2.20 6.45
C LEU A 840 11.83 2.50 7.71
N TRP A 841 10.99 3.55 7.71
CA TRP A 841 10.09 3.81 8.84
C TRP A 841 9.23 2.59 9.17
N ASN A 842 9.13 2.25 10.46
CA ASN A 842 8.39 1.10 10.97
C ASN A 842 8.81 -0.27 10.39
N ILE A 843 10.00 -0.40 9.78
CA ILE A 843 10.47 -1.70 9.28
C ILE A 843 10.60 -2.73 10.42
N GLY A 844 10.94 -2.29 11.63
CA GLY A 844 10.97 -3.10 12.85
C GLY A 844 9.60 -3.49 13.43
N LEU A 845 8.48 -3.05 12.82
CA LEU A 845 7.13 -3.52 13.13
C LEU A 845 6.63 -4.59 12.15
N THR A 846 7.35 -4.88 11.06
CA THR A 846 6.93 -5.81 9.99
C THR A 846 6.47 -7.17 10.53
N GLU A 847 7.23 -7.77 11.45
CA GLU A 847 6.93 -9.09 12.01
C GLU A 847 5.62 -9.11 12.82
N GLY A 848 5.38 -8.07 13.63
CA GLY A 848 4.17 -7.95 14.45
C GLY A 848 2.91 -7.60 13.66
N VAL A 849 3.05 -6.98 12.47
CA VAL A 849 1.93 -6.64 11.58
C VAL A 849 1.60 -7.79 10.62
N ALA A 850 2.61 -8.37 9.95
CA ALA A 850 2.42 -9.38 8.91
C ALA A 850 2.46 -10.83 9.43
N GLY A 851 2.80 -11.05 10.71
CA GLY A 851 2.96 -12.39 11.29
C GLY A 851 4.27 -13.08 10.92
N GLY A 852 5.22 -12.37 10.31
CA GLY A 852 6.51 -12.90 9.87
C GLY A 852 7.39 -11.85 9.17
N ARG A 853 8.61 -12.25 8.80
CA ARG A 853 9.60 -11.38 8.15
C ARG A 853 9.84 -11.79 6.69
N ALA A 854 9.70 -10.83 5.78
CA ALA A 854 10.08 -10.95 4.38
C ALA A 854 10.43 -9.55 3.84
N PHE A 855 11.67 -9.37 3.38
CA PHE A 855 12.19 -8.08 2.92
C PHE A 855 12.62 -8.13 1.45
N LEU A 856 12.89 -6.94 0.88
CA LEU A 856 13.14 -6.67 -0.55
C LEU A 856 11.89 -6.89 -1.43
N HIS A 857 12.03 -6.68 -2.74
CA HIS A 857 10.91 -6.63 -3.69
C HIS A 857 10.16 -7.96 -3.84
N ASP A 858 10.78 -9.10 -3.56
CA ASP A 858 10.24 -10.47 -3.72
C ASP A 858 10.14 -11.25 -2.39
N GLY A 859 10.41 -10.61 -1.25
CA GLY A 859 10.39 -11.25 0.06
C GLY A 859 11.52 -12.27 0.28
N ARG A 860 12.59 -12.26 -0.54
CA ARG A 860 13.65 -13.27 -0.45
C ARG A 860 14.40 -13.26 0.88
N ALA A 861 14.65 -12.06 1.44
CA ALA A 861 15.42 -11.91 2.67
C ALA A 861 14.56 -12.20 3.91
N ARG A 862 15.03 -13.11 4.76
CA ARG A 862 14.39 -13.54 6.02
C ARG A 862 14.64 -12.54 7.16
N THR A 863 15.76 -11.81 7.10
CA THR A 863 16.20 -10.86 8.12
C THR A 863 16.72 -9.57 7.47
N LEU A 864 17.02 -8.56 8.30
CA LEU A 864 17.55 -7.29 7.83
C LEU A 864 19.03 -7.41 7.42
N GLU A 865 19.81 -8.29 8.07
CA GLU A 865 21.16 -8.67 7.64
C GLU A 865 21.14 -9.30 6.25
N GLU A 866 20.20 -10.23 5.98
CA GLU A 866 20.05 -10.80 4.64
C GLU A 866 19.65 -9.73 3.62
N ALA A 867 18.82 -8.75 4.00
CA ALA A 867 18.44 -7.66 3.11
C ALA A 867 19.65 -6.79 2.74
N ILE A 868 20.48 -6.40 3.71
CA ILE A 868 21.72 -5.63 3.48
C ILE A 868 22.70 -6.45 2.60
N LEU A 869 22.88 -7.73 2.91
CA LEU A 869 23.80 -8.62 2.16
C LEU A 869 23.37 -8.91 0.72
N TRP A 870 22.13 -8.58 0.33
CA TRP A 870 21.65 -8.64 -1.06
C TRP A 870 21.97 -7.39 -1.90
N HIS A 871 22.31 -6.25 -1.28
CA HIS A 871 22.62 -5.02 -2.01
C HIS A 871 23.91 -5.16 -2.83
N GLY A 872 23.92 -4.70 -4.07
CA GLY A 872 25.10 -4.58 -4.92
C GLY A 872 25.06 -3.26 -5.69
N GLY A 873 25.75 -3.21 -6.84
CA GLY A 873 25.80 -2.00 -7.67
C GLY A 873 26.38 -0.82 -6.88
N GLU A 874 25.67 0.29 -6.85
CA GLU A 874 26.02 1.49 -6.08
C GLU A 874 26.23 1.16 -4.58
N ALA A 875 25.33 0.34 -4.02
CA ALA A 875 25.33 -0.05 -2.61
C ALA A 875 26.33 -1.19 -2.26
N GLU A 876 27.17 -1.64 -3.20
CA GLU A 876 28.20 -2.68 -2.97
C GLU A 876 29.19 -2.25 -1.87
N LYS A 877 29.56 -0.96 -1.83
CA LYS A 877 30.46 -0.38 -0.81
C LYS A 877 29.87 -0.53 0.59
N SER A 878 28.59 -0.20 0.76
CA SER A 878 27.87 -0.24 2.04
C SER A 878 27.62 -1.68 2.51
N LYS A 879 27.26 -2.60 1.59
CA LYS A 879 27.21 -4.05 1.90
C LYS A 879 28.56 -4.54 2.40
N GLU A 880 29.64 -4.26 1.67
CA GLU A 880 30.97 -4.78 2.03
C GLU A 880 31.50 -4.16 3.32
N PHE A 881 31.16 -2.90 3.63
CA PHE A 881 31.38 -2.34 4.97
C PHE A 881 30.67 -3.18 6.03
N PHE A 882 29.34 -3.34 5.92
CA PHE A 882 28.55 -4.14 6.87
C PHE A 882 29.02 -5.60 7.00
N ARG A 883 29.36 -6.26 5.88
CA ARG A 883 29.84 -7.66 5.87
C ARG A 883 31.15 -7.81 6.64
N ASN A 884 32.01 -6.79 6.64
CA ASN A 884 33.32 -6.81 7.30
C ASN A 884 33.34 -6.18 8.71
N LEU A 885 32.25 -5.56 9.17
CA LEU A 885 32.09 -5.07 10.55
C LEU A 885 32.24 -6.19 11.61
N PRO A 886 32.68 -5.87 12.84
CA PRO A 886 32.50 -6.71 14.03
C PRO A 886 31.04 -7.15 14.24
N ALA A 887 30.83 -8.32 14.86
CA ALA A 887 29.50 -8.85 15.14
C ALA A 887 28.65 -7.96 16.06
N GLU A 888 29.28 -7.20 16.95
CA GLU A 888 28.64 -6.21 17.83
C GLU A 888 28.13 -4.99 17.03
N ASP A 889 28.96 -4.39 16.17
CA ASP A 889 28.56 -3.29 15.28
C ASP A 889 27.47 -3.71 14.28
N ARG A 890 27.54 -4.94 13.75
CA ARG A 890 26.47 -5.49 12.90
C ARG A 890 25.15 -5.60 13.66
N LEU A 891 25.17 -6.16 14.88
CA LEU A 891 23.97 -6.29 15.70
C LEU A 891 23.37 -4.91 16.04
N ALA A 892 24.21 -3.95 16.44
CA ALA A 892 23.79 -2.59 16.75
C ALA A 892 23.02 -1.93 15.58
N LEU A 893 23.54 -2.02 14.34
CA LEU A 893 22.85 -1.52 13.15
C LEU A 893 21.48 -2.20 12.94
N ILE A 894 21.36 -3.49 13.24
CA ILE A 894 20.06 -4.18 13.17
C ILE A 894 19.13 -3.71 14.30
N THR A 895 19.61 -3.52 15.54
CA THR A 895 18.83 -2.93 16.64
C THR A 895 18.33 -1.52 16.29
N PHE A 896 19.14 -0.71 15.61
CA PHE A 896 18.72 0.59 15.07
C PHE A 896 17.56 0.45 14.07
N LEU A 897 17.70 -0.41 13.04
CA LEU A 897 16.64 -0.63 12.06
C LEU A 897 15.38 -1.26 12.67
N GLU A 898 15.52 -2.11 13.69
CA GLU A 898 14.40 -2.66 14.46
C GLU A 898 13.75 -1.63 15.39
N SER A 899 14.40 -0.50 15.67
CA SER A 899 13.82 0.62 16.44
C SER A 899 12.84 1.46 15.61
N LEU A 900 13.04 1.54 14.29
CA LEU A 900 12.22 2.34 13.36
C LEU A 900 10.77 1.84 13.27
#